data_AF-A0A9X2RA34-F1
#
_entry.id   AF-A0A9X2RA34-F1
#
_cell.length_a   1.000
_cell.length_b   1.000
_cell.length_c   1.000
_cell.angle_alpha   90.00
_cell.angle_beta   90.00
_cell.angle_gamma   90.00
#
_symmetry.space_group_name_H-M   'P 1'
#
loop_
_entity.id
_entity.type
_entity.pdbx_description
1 polymer ?
#
loop_
_entity_poly.entity_id
_entity_poly.type
_entity_poly.pdbx_seq_one_letter_code
_entity_poly.pdbx_strand_id
1 'polypeptide(L)'
;MADDKGPADLRATLDSLFAPIAPTVQLYKTDGQPPAPPDVLTPADTTGLNLVAWQHEGLGLADRGPYESARLHRRSESSDGGDFGTVTQSVDAAPRRGKQVRLRAAVRTDVKGTGNQAQLWLRVDRASGKDGFFANMRDRPITEPDWARYQITGTVAEDASRILFGGFLRGRGTAHFDAFRLQVRDSSGGTWTDVPLENAGFEADPAGESPTGWRGRLNSYAFQTTQGDAVEAQHFLSIAPTETTPGPAGLFPARPTAGETVTTSLGRGLSARIPLALYSRDEQTLRPEDAPSPDALRETLDGISLDRLTAADEALRLADVVIAWNVFQHFYPYFEVVDTNWDQVLTRTLQRAEADTSSRDFLRTLRRMLVPLKDGHGGVSHPADSLTAGLPLQFDRVEGNMVVADTAASAAAQSCARPGDVLTAIDGTPIEEALQEEMRSISGSPQWRTVRALRQLGEGRPGTTARLELRREGQAVACQVARPSDSSTRRRKRRRLQAGPRPDSIDVLPGGTHYVDLTRVGMEALRPRLDTLAQAESVIFDVRGYPEGGNQELLQHLSSETLRSAHFEIPKIIYPDRRKIAGHTGGRWTLPSKSPQLSGEVAFLTDARAISYAESIMGIVEHYDLGTIVGRPTAGANGNVNPFTLPGQYQVYWTGMRVQKHDRSQHHLVGIRPDVRATRTVEGVRAGTDEVLRTALRVLERSP
;
A
#
# COMPACT_ATOMS: atom_id res chain seq x y z
N MET A 1 18.40 12.76 32.12
CA MET A 1 19.71 13.44 32.07
C MET A 1 20.56 12.64 31.10
N ALA A 2 20.57 13.03 29.82
CA ALA A 2 21.50 12.47 28.86
C ALA A 2 22.77 13.31 28.95
N ASP A 3 23.91 12.69 29.26
CA ASP A 3 25.21 13.33 29.13
C ASP A 3 25.31 13.95 27.73
N ASP A 4 25.65 15.24 27.66
CA ASP A 4 25.84 15.93 26.39
C ASP A 4 27.16 15.44 25.76
N LYS A 5 27.08 14.23 25.18
CA LYS A 5 28.17 13.56 24.48
C LYS A 5 28.69 14.48 23.37
N GLY A 6 29.98 14.79 23.40
CA GLY A 6 30.59 15.74 22.47
C GLY A 6 30.67 15.19 21.03
N PRO A 7 31.11 16.01 20.05
CA PRO A 7 31.31 15.57 18.67
C PRO A 7 32.23 14.34 18.53
N ALA A 8 33.19 14.18 19.44
CA ALA A 8 34.09 13.02 19.46
C ALA A 8 33.35 11.72 19.81
N ASP A 9 32.44 11.76 20.79
CA ASP A 9 31.66 10.60 21.23
C ASP A 9 30.66 10.17 20.16
N LEU A 10 30.01 11.16 19.50
CA LEU A 10 29.13 10.90 18.38
C LEU A 10 29.90 10.23 17.23
N ARG A 11 31.07 10.75 16.87
CA ARG A 11 31.94 10.14 15.86
C ARG A 11 32.31 8.71 16.24
N ALA A 12 32.79 8.46 17.46
CA ALA A 12 33.16 7.12 17.91
C ALA A 12 31.99 6.13 17.85
N THR A 13 30.78 6.59 18.20
CA THR A 13 29.56 5.78 18.11
C THR A 13 29.25 5.43 16.66
N LEU A 14 29.29 6.41 15.75
CA LEU A 14 29.01 6.20 14.33
C LEU A 14 30.09 5.33 13.66
N ASP A 15 31.37 5.53 13.98
CA ASP A 15 32.47 4.70 13.47
C ASP A 15 32.26 3.23 13.88
N SER A 16 31.89 2.96 15.14
CA SER A 16 31.58 1.61 15.62
C SER A 16 30.38 0.98 14.89
N LEU A 17 29.33 1.75 14.64
CA LEU A 17 28.12 1.28 13.96
C LEU A 17 28.37 0.99 12.47
N PHE A 18 29.10 1.86 11.78
CA PHE A 18 29.23 1.79 10.32
C PHE A 18 30.46 1.03 9.84
N ALA A 19 31.54 0.92 10.62
CA ALA A 19 32.75 0.22 10.16
C ALA A 19 32.49 -1.23 9.67
N PRO A 20 31.61 -2.03 10.29
CA PRO A 20 31.35 -3.39 9.79
C PRO A 20 30.57 -3.42 8.45
N ILE A 21 29.66 -2.46 8.23
CA ILE A 21 28.69 -2.49 7.12
C ILE A 21 29.00 -1.52 5.97
N ALA A 22 29.69 -0.44 6.26
CA ALA A 22 30.04 0.63 5.34
C ALA A 22 31.46 1.16 5.66
N PRO A 23 32.49 0.29 5.65
CA PRO A 23 33.87 0.66 6.03
C PRO A 23 34.50 1.74 5.14
N THR A 24 33.88 2.07 4.01
CA THR A 24 34.33 3.10 3.08
C THR A 24 33.69 4.47 3.32
N VAL A 25 32.72 4.58 4.25
CA VAL A 25 32.19 5.87 4.70
C VAL A 25 33.22 6.53 5.61
N GLN A 26 33.49 7.82 5.35
CA GLN A 26 34.49 8.57 6.11
C GLN A 26 33.82 9.68 6.92
N LEU A 27 33.98 9.63 8.25
CA LEU A 27 33.50 10.65 9.17
C LEU A 27 34.63 11.62 9.53
N TYR A 28 34.36 12.92 9.47
CA TYR A 28 35.36 13.96 9.73
C TYR A 28 34.71 15.25 10.27
N LYS A 29 35.54 16.15 10.80
CA LYS A 29 35.08 17.47 11.26
C LYS A 29 34.67 18.31 10.05
N THR A 30 33.53 18.98 10.11
CA THR A 30 32.99 19.77 8.98
C THR A 30 33.96 20.84 8.47
N ASP A 31 34.71 21.47 9.36
CA ASP A 31 35.69 22.51 9.00
C ASP A 31 37.09 21.93 8.70
N GLY A 32 37.24 20.60 8.78
CA GLY A 32 38.48 19.89 8.49
C GLY A 32 38.55 19.39 7.05
N GLN A 33 39.76 19.05 6.60
CA GLN A 33 39.91 18.32 5.35
C GLN A 33 39.40 16.88 5.51
N PRO A 34 38.58 16.38 4.56
CA PRO A 34 38.18 14.99 4.57
C PRO A 34 39.39 14.07 4.37
N PRO A 35 39.41 12.87 4.99
CA PRO A 35 40.48 11.90 4.80
C PRO A 35 40.66 11.52 3.32
N ALA A 36 41.84 11.01 2.95
CA ALA A 36 42.05 10.44 1.62
C ALA A 36 41.08 9.26 1.42
N PRO A 37 40.38 9.15 0.28
CA PRO A 37 39.49 8.01 0.01
C PRO A 37 40.27 6.68 0.06
N PRO A 38 39.67 5.57 0.54
CA PRO A 38 40.32 4.27 0.51
C PRO A 38 40.57 3.80 -0.93
N ASP A 39 41.71 3.15 -1.20
CA ASP A 39 42.10 2.69 -2.53
C ASP A 39 41.06 1.73 -3.16
N VAL A 40 40.31 1.00 -2.34
CA VAL A 40 39.22 0.11 -2.78
C VAL A 40 38.08 0.82 -3.51
N LEU A 41 37.98 2.15 -3.41
CA LEU A 41 37.01 2.95 -4.17
C LEU A 41 37.45 3.18 -5.62
N THR A 42 38.76 3.17 -5.88
CA THR A 42 39.38 3.37 -7.19
C THR A 42 40.56 2.40 -7.36
N PRO A 43 40.32 1.08 -7.40
CA PRO A 43 41.37 0.09 -7.53
C PRO A 43 42.12 0.27 -8.85
N ALA A 44 43.44 0.07 -8.83
CA ALA A 44 44.29 0.22 -10.01
C ALA A 44 43.98 -0.80 -11.11
N ASP A 45 43.53 -2.00 -10.74
CA ASP A 45 43.07 -3.05 -11.66
C ASP A 45 41.58 -3.37 -11.41
N THR A 46 40.76 -3.15 -12.43
CA THR A 46 39.32 -3.43 -12.40
C THR A 46 38.95 -4.72 -13.13
N THR A 47 39.92 -5.50 -13.60
CA THR A 47 39.69 -6.75 -14.30
C THR A 47 38.92 -7.73 -13.42
N GLY A 48 37.78 -8.23 -13.89
CA GLY A 48 36.90 -9.12 -13.13
C GLY A 48 36.11 -8.46 -12.00
N LEU A 49 36.11 -7.12 -11.90
CA LEU A 49 35.30 -6.38 -10.93
C LEU A 49 34.02 -5.83 -11.56
N ASN A 50 32.95 -5.80 -10.77
CA ASN A 50 31.68 -5.19 -11.14
C ASN A 50 31.39 -3.94 -10.31
N LEU A 51 30.92 -2.87 -10.95
CA LEU A 51 30.57 -1.63 -10.26
C LEU A 51 29.14 -1.70 -9.69
N VAL A 52 29.02 -1.71 -8.37
CA VAL A 52 27.74 -1.76 -7.65
C VAL A 52 27.29 -0.35 -7.29
N ALA A 53 26.07 0.00 -7.69
CA ALA A 53 25.39 1.23 -7.31
C ALA A 53 23.87 1.00 -7.27
N TRP A 54 23.13 1.92 -6.64
CA TRP A 54 21.68 1.89 -6.62
C TRP A 54 21.08 2.67 -7.79
N GLN A 55 20.01 2.14 -8.36
CA GLN A 55 19.13 2.81 -9.30
C GLN A 55 17.68 2.67 -8.86
N HIS A 56 16.94 3.76 -8.92
CA HIS A 56 15.55 3.82 -8.51
C HIS A 56 14.72 4.47 -9.62
N GLU A 57 13.78 3.75 -10.22
CA GLU A 57 12.68 4.33 -11.00
C GLU A 57 11.51 4.56 -10.03
N GLY A 58 11.60 5.65 -9.27
CA GLY A 58 10.92 5.75 -7.98
C GLY A 58 11.37 4.66 -7.02
N LEU A 59 10.79 4.62 -5.82
CA LEU A 59 11.17 3.64 -4.81
C LEU A 59 10.38 2.33 -4.96
N GLY A 60 11.05 1.23 -5.26
CA GLY A 60 10.46 -0.12 -5.35
C GLY A 60 10.67 -0.89 -4.05
N LEU A 61 9.75 -0.74 -3.08
CA LEU A 61 9.74 -1.52 -1.83
C LEU A 61 8.51 -2.45 -1.71
N ALA A 62 7.62 -2.46 -2.70
CA ALA A 62 6.41 -3.25 -2.69
C ALA A 62 6.08 -3.74 -4.10
N ASP A 63 5.39 -4.87 -4.21
CA ASP A 63 4.96 -5.49 -5.48
C ASP A 63 3.78 -4.76 -6.16
N ARG A 64 3.60 -3.46 -5.90
CA ARG A 64 2.47 -2.68 -6.39
C ARG A 64 2.91 -1.34 -6.96
N GLY A 65 2.47 -1.10 -8.20
CA GLY A 65 2.69 0.15 -8.92
C GLY A 65 3.87 0.06 -9.89
N PRO A 66 4.18 1.16 -10.59
CA PRO A 66 5.21 1.22 -11.63
C PRO A 66 6.62 1.51 -11.07
N TYR A 67 6.87 1.25 -9.79
CA TYR A 67 8.11 1.66 -9.11
C TYR A 67 9.08 0.50 -8.98
N GLU A 68 10.35 0.75 -9.29
CA GLU A 68 11.36 -0.29 -9.26
C GLU A 68 12.65 0.24 -8.66
N SER A 69 13.36 -0.62 -7.91
CA SER A 69 14.66 -0.30 -7.35
C SER A 69 15.59 -1.48 -7.54
N ALA A 70 16.74 -1.23 -8.14
CA ALA A 70 17.73 -2.24 -8.43
C ALA A 70 19.10 -1.82 -7.93
N ARG A 71 19.88 -2.83 -7.55
CA ARG A 71 21.29 -2.67 -7.22
C ARG A 71 22.10 -3.31 -8.34
N LEU A 72 22.91 -2.52 -9.03
CA LEU A 72 23.67 -2.96 -10.20
C LEU A 72 24.58 -4.15 -9.84
N HIS A 73 24.62 -5.15 -10.74
CA HIS A 73 25.46 -6.35 -10.60
C HIS A 73 25.28 -7.08 -9.26
N ARG A 74 24.08 -6.98 -8.68
CA ARG A 74 23.64 -7.74 -7.52
C ARG A 74 22.38 -8.50 -7.90
N ARG A 75 22.31 -9.77 -7.50
CA ARG A 75 21.08 -10.56 -7.65
C ARG A 75 19.94 -9.84 -6.94
N SER A 76 18.78 -9.79 -7.60
CA SER A 76 17.56 -9.28 -7.00
C SER A 76 17.09 -10.30 -5.97
N GLU A 77 17.30 -10.03 -4.69
CA GLU A 77 16.71 -10.84 -3.64
C GLU A 77 15.21 -10.51 -3.57
N SER A 78 14.34 -11.51 -3.57
CA SER A 78 12.91 -11.31 -3.27
C SER A 78 12.81 -10.77 -1.84
N SER A 79 12.58 -9.47 -1.72
CA SER A 79 12.48 -8.76 -0.47
C SER A 79 11.14 -9.05 0.19
N ASP A 80 11.06 -10.15 0.93
CA ASP A 80 10.13 -10.25 2.06
C ASP A 80 10.65 -11.32 3.03
N GLY A 81 11.08 -10.90 4.22
CA GLY A 81 11.40 -11.80 5.36
C GLY A 81 10.18 -12.60 5.88
N GLY A 82 9.06 -12.56 5.16
CA GLY A 82 7.84 -13.32 5.39
C GLY A 82 7.45 -14.28 4.27
N ASP A 83 8.17 -14.31 3.13
CA ASP A 83 7.79 -15.16 1.99
C ASP A 83 8.26 -16.61 2.18
N PHE A 84 7.42 -17.56 1.78
CA PHE A 84 7.67 -19.00 1.92
C PHE A 84 7.17 -19.75 0.69
N GLY A 85 7.97 -20.70 0.20
CA GLY A 85 7.59 -21.61 -0.88
C GLY A 85 6.81 -22.78 -0.30
N THR A 86 5.57 -22.99 -0.73
CA THR A 86 4.73 -24.07 -0.22
C THR A 86 4.17 -24.95 -1.33
N VAL A 87 4.08 -26.25 -1.06
CA VAL A 87 3.25 -27.19 -1.84
C VAL A 87 2.07 -27.64 -1.01
N THR A 88 0.96 -27.90 -1.68
CA THR A 88 -0.31 -28.28 -1.06
C THR A 88 -1.00 -29.39 -1.85
N GLN A 89 -1.50 -30.38 -1.14
CA GLN A 89 -2.53 -31.28 -1.64
C GLN A 89 -3.74 -31.23 -0.68
N SER A 90 -4.91 -31.65 -1.17
CA SER A 90 -6.12 -31.67 -0.37
C SER A 90 -6.95 -32.92 -0.63
N VAL A 91 -7.62 -33.42 0.41
CA VAL A 91 -8.57 -34.53 0.31
C VAL A 91 -9.94 -34.13 0.86
N ASP A 92 -11.00 -34.80 0.40
CA ASP A 92 -12.34 -34.63 0.95
C ASP A 92 -12.38 -35.07 2.42
N ALA A 93 -12.89 -34.21 3.29
CA ALA A 93 -12.99 -34.51 4.71
C ALA A 93 -14.19 -35.39 5.06
N ALA A 94 -15.23 -35.47 4.21
CA ALA A 94 -16.51 -36.07 4.58
C ALA A 94 -16.41 -37.53 5.09
N PRO A 95 -15.63 -38.44 4.47
CA PRO A 95 -15.45 -39.82 4.96
C PRO A 95 -14.60 -39.94 6.23
N ARG A 96 -14.04 -38.82 6.71
CA ARG A 96 -13.06 -38.75 7.80
C ARG A 96 -13.52 -37.86 8.96
N ARG A 97 -14.73 -37.33 8.91
CA ARG A 97 -15.36 -36.56 10.01
C ARG A 97 -15.35 -37.36 11.31
N GLY A 98 -15.07 -36.69 12.41
CA GLY A 98 -15.00 -37.29 13.75
C GLY A 98 -13.73 -38.12 14.03
N LYS A 99 -12.83 -38.31 13.04
CA LYS A 99 -11.60 -39.11 13.17
C LYS A 99 -10.40 -38.26 13.59
N GLN A 100 -9.37 -38.92 14.13
CA GLN A 100 -8.03 -38.33 14.19
C GLN A 100 -7.36 -38.44 12.83
N VAL A 101 -6.57 -37.43 12.49
CA VAL A 101 -5.78 -37.35 11.26
C VAL A 101 -4.30 -37.15 11.60
N ARG A 102 -3.42 -37.82 10.86
CA ARG A 102 -1.97 -37.71 11.00
C ARG A 102 -1.32 -37.54 9.64
N LEU A 103 -0.54 -36.47 9.49
CA LEU A 103 0.35 -36.22 8.38
C LEU A 103 1.78 -36.64 8.78
N ARG A 104 2.48 -37.34 7.89
CA ARG A 104 3.91 -37.65 8.01
C ARG A 104 4.62 -37.39 6.69
N ALA A 105 5.88 -36.98 6.75
CA ALA A 105 6.78 -36.95 5.60
C ALA A 105 8.23 -37.08 6.09
N ALA A 106 9.11 -37.58 5.23
CA ALA A 106 10.54 -37.41 5.40
C ALA A 106 10.94 -36.02 4.91
N VAL A 107 11.79 -35.33 5.66
CA VAL A 107 12.26 -33.99 5.34
C VAL A 107 13.75 -33.91 5.63
N ARG A 108 14.50 -33.28 4.72
CA ARG A 108 15.88 -32.80 4.97
C ARG A 108 16.05 -31.42 4.37
N THR A 109 17.07 -30.69 4.79
CA THR A 109 17.24 -29.29 4.42
C THR A 109 18.70 -28.92 4.15
N ASP A 110 18.94 -27.99 3.25
CA ASP A 110 20.18 -27.21 3.18
C ASP A 110 19.83 -25.76 3.53
N VAL A 111 19.66 -25.49 4.82
CA VAL A 111 19.33 -24.16 5.35
C VAL A 111 20.37 -23.75 6.40
N LYS A 112 20.73 -22.48 6.43
CA LYS A 112 21.71 -21.92 7.38
C LYS A 112 21.23 -20.58 7.89
N GLY A 113 21.57 -20.24 9.14
CA GLY A 113 21.20 -18.98 9.76
C GLY A 113 19.77 -18.96 10.31
N THR A 114 19.51 -18.02 11.22
CA THR A 114 18.25 -17.93 11.96
C THR A 114 17.08 -17.52 11.05
N GLY A 115 15.93 -18.18 11.18
CA GLY A 115 14.72 -17.89 10.41
C GLY A 115 14.58 -18.65 9.08
N ASN A 116 15.63 -19.35 8.64
CA ASN A 116 15.61 -20.24 7.48
C ASN A 116 15.28 -21.67 7.93
N GLN A 117 14.16 -22.23 7.44
CA GLN A 117 13.63 -23.49 7.97
C GLN A 117 12.62 -24.15 7.03
N ALA A 118 12.51 -25.48 7.11
CA ALA A 118 11.40 -26.24 6.53
C ALA A 118 10.34 -26.59 7.58
N GLN A 119 9.10 -26.77 7.14
CA GLN A 119 7.97 -27.15 8.00
C GLN A 119 6.99 -28.04 7.26
N LEU A 120 6.30 -28.92 7.99
CA LEU A 120 5.03 -29.51 7.54
C LEU A 120 3.87 -28.67 8.05
N TRP A 121 2.74 -28.72 7.36
CA TRP A 121 1.50 -28.12 7.84
C TRP A 121 0.27 -28.96 7.50
N LEU A 122 -0.75 -28.84 8.35
CA LEU A 122 -2.03 -29.55 8.25
C LEU A 122 -3.16 -28.63 8.70
N ARG A 123 -4.21 -28.53 7.89
CA ARG A 123 -5.42 -27.74 8.15
C ARG A 123 -6.68 -28.53 7.85
N VAL A 124 -7.71 -28.35 8.67
CA VAL A 124 -9.06 -28.89 8.45
C VAL A 124 -10.03 -27.72 8.28
N ASP A 125 -10.58 -27.56 7.07
CA ASP A 125 -11.52 -26.48 6.74
C ASP A 125 -12.95 -26.91 7.09
N ARG A 126 -13.69 -26.05 7.81
CA ARG A 126 -15.09 -26.30 8.22
C ARG A 126 -16.08 -25.46 7.41
N ALA A 127 -17.33 -25.89 7.37
CA ALA A 127 -18.40 -25.12 6.75
C ALA A 127 -18.60 -23.74 7.43
N SER A 128 -19.06 -22.75 6.65
CA SER A 128 -19.44 -21.41 7.14
C SER A 128 -18.32 -20.56 7.77
N GLY A 129 -17.05 -20.84 7.45
CA GLY A 129 -15.91 -20.03 7.89
C GLY A 129 -15.57 -20.17 9.38
N LYS A 130 -16.03 -21.23 10.04
CA LYS A 130 -15.65 -21.56 11.43
C LYS A 130 -14.21 -22.07 11.49
N ASP A 131 -13.53 -21.78 12.60
CA ASP A 131 -12.18 -22.27 12.85
C ASP A 131 -12.16 -23.80 13.02
N GLY A 132 -11.25 -24.44 12.28
CA GLY A 132 -10.92 -25.86 12.37
C GLY A 132 -9.49 -26.09 12.85
N PHE A 133 -9.03 -27.35 12.84
CA PHE A 133 -7.67 -27.68 13.25
C PHE A 133 -6.65 -27.03 12.30
N PHE A 134 -5.59 -26.45 12.85
CA PHE A 134 -4.43 -25.96 12.11
C PHE A 134 -3.15 -26.15 12.92
N ALA A 135 -2.13 -26.72 12.29
CA ALA A 135 -0.78 -26.79 12.84
C ALA A 135 0.25 -26.74 11.70
N ASN A 136 1.39 -26.10 11.93
CA ASN A 136 2.43 -25.87 10.92
C ASN A 136 3.86 -26.02 11.47
N MET A 137 4.04 -26.71 12.60
CA MET A 137 5.35 -26.94 13.22
C MET A 137 6.16 -25.66 13.53
N ARG A 138 5.51 -24.50 13.71
CA ARG A 138 6.19 -23.23 14.05
C ARG A 138 7.06 -23.32 15.31
N ASP A 139 6.63 -24.11 16.27
CA ASP A 139 7.27 -24.39 17.55
C ASP A 139 8.44 -25.39 17.45
N ARG A 140 8.56 -26.10 16.33
CA ARG A 140 9.57 -27.15 16.10
C ARG A 140 10.00 -27.20 14.62
N PRO A 141 10.65 -26.14 14.12
CA PRO A 141 11.08 -26.06 12.72
C PRO A 141 12.10 -27.15 12.36
N ILE A 142 12.18 -27.47 11.07
CA ILE A 142 13.07 -28.49 10.52
C ILE A 142 14.27 -27.79 9.90
N THR A 143 15.47 -28.09 10.40
CA THR A 143 16.76 -27.54 9.93
C THR A 143 17.83 -28.62 9.75
N GLU A 144 17.45 -29.90 9.89
CA GLU A 144 18.41 -31.01 9.82
C GLU A 144 18.84 -31.26 8.37
N PRO A 145 20.15 -31.52 8.12
CA PRO A 145 20.68 -31.82 6.80
C PRO A 145 20.41 -33.26 6.34
N ASP A 146 20.18 -34.16 7.29
CA ASP A 146 19.90 -35.56 7.05
C ASP A 146 18.39 -35.83 7.01
N TRP A 147 17.98 -36.87 6.29
CA TRP A 147 16.58 -37.28 6.22
C TRP A 147 16.05 -37.72 7.58
N ALA A 148 15.04 -37.01 8.07
CA ALA A 148 14.29 -37.37 9.27
C ALA A 148 12.78 -37.36 9.01
N ARG A 149 12.03 -38.18 9.77
CA ARG A 149 10.57 -38.27 9.63
C ARG A 149 9.87 -37.34 10.63
N TYR A 150 9.04 -36.45 10.11
CA TYR A 150 8.27 -35.49 10.89
C TYR A 150 6.77 -35.78 10.80
N GLN A 151 6.00 -35.31 11.78
CA GLN A 151 4.56 -35.56 11.81
C GLN A 151 3.73 -34.47 12.48
N ILE A 152 2.47 -34.37 12.06
CA ILE A 152 1.42 -33.55 12.69
C ILE A 152 0.20 -34.44 12.91
N THR A 153 -0.38 -34.38 14.11
CA THR A 153 -1.62 -35.09 14.44
C THR A 153 -2.69 -34.09 14.87
N GLY A 154 -3.91 -34.25 14.39
CA GLY A 154 -5.05 -33.41 14.71
C GLY A 154 -6.37 -34.17 14.64
N THR A 155 -7.48 -33.43 14.73
CA THR A 155 -8.84 -33.98 14.68
C THR A 155 -9.60 -33.40 13.50
N VAL A 156 -10.32 -34.25 12.77
CA VAL A 156 -11.22 -33.84 11.68
C VAL A 156 -12.59 -33.52 12.27
N ALA A 157 -13.01 -32.27 12.20
CA ALA A 157 -14.30 -31.83 12.74
C ALA A 157 -15.49 -32.53 12.05
N GLU A 158 -16.61 -32.66 12.76
CA GLU A 158 -17.84 -33.30 12.26
C GLU A 158 -18.45 -32.58 11.05
N ASP A 159 -18.25 -31.27 10.94
CA ASP A 159 -18.69 -30.43 9.83
C ASP A 159 -17.56 -30.06 8.86
N ALA A 160 -16.45 -30.81 8.89
CA ALA A 160 -15.32 -30.59 8.01
C ALA A 160 -15.68 -30.80 6.54
N SER A 161 -15.15 -29.92 5.69
CA SER A 161 -15.33 -29.95 4.24
C SER A 161 -14.07 -30.45 3.52
N ARG A 162 -12.88 -30.02 3.95
CA ARG A 162 -11.60 -30.37 3.32
C ARG A 162 -10.49 -30.54 4.36
N ILE A 163 -9.54 -31.43 4.06
CA ILE A 163 -8.27 -31.54 4.77
C ILE A 163 -7.18 -31.09 3.79
N LEU A 164 -6.41 -30.07 4.15
CA LEU A 164 -5.31 -29.53 3.36
C LEU A 164 -4.00 -29.72 4.10
N PHE A 165 -2.94 -30.05 3.38
CA PHE A 165 -1.64 -30.33 3.96
C PHE A 165 -0.51 -30.12 2.96
N GLY A 166 0.71 -30.05 3.48
CA GLY A 166 1.91 -30.10 2.67
C GLY A 166 3.16 -29.69 3.45
N GLY A 167 4.18 -29.29 2.70
CA GLY A 167 5.44 -28.77 3.22
C GLY A 167 5.70 -27.35 2.74
N PHE A 168 6.56 -26.63 3.45
CA PHE A 168 7.10 -25.37 2.96
C PHE A 168 8.53 -25.10 3.43
N LEU A 169 9.25 -24.32 2.61
CA LEU A 169 10.50 -23.67 2.95
C LEU A 169 10.22 -22.21 3.28
N ARG A 170 10.73 -21.73 4.41
CA ARG A 170 10.77 -20.32 4.77
C ARG A 170 12.22 -19.86 4.73
N GLY A 171 12.45 -18.74 4.04
CA GLY A 171 13.77 -18.11 3.95
C GLY A 171 14.68 -18.77 2.91
N ARG A 172 15.99 -18.62 3.11
CA ARG A 172 17.04 -19.08 2.19
C ARG A 172 17.34 -20.57 2.36
N GLY A 173 17.89 -21.16 1.31
CA GLY A 173 18.34 -22.56 1.29
C GLY A 173 17.42 -23.44 0.45
N THR A 174 17.39 -24.73 0.76
CA THR A 174 16.54 -25.71 0.07
C THR A 174 15.90 -26.65 1.07
N ALA A 175 14.63 -26.98 0.86
CA ALA A 175 13.92 -28.01 1.62
C ALA A 175 13.55 -29.16 0.69
N HIS A 176 13.85 -30.38 1.11
CA HIS A 176 13.53 -31.59 0.38
C HIS A 176 12.48 -32.39 1.14
N PHE A 177 11.47 -32.89 0.44
CA PHE A 177 10.37 -33.65 1.01
C PHE A 177 10.16 -34.95 0.24
N ASP A 178 9.94 -36.03 0.97
CA ASP A 178 9.62 -37.34 0.40
C ASP A 178 8.68 -38.13 1.33
N ALA A 179 8.08 -39.21 0.81
CA ALA A 179 7.30 -40.19 1.56
C ALA A 179 6.11 -39.58 2.34
N PHE A 180 5.33 -38.69 1.70
CA PHE A 180 4.13 -38.14 2.33
C PHE A 180 3.11 -39.23 2.62
N ARG A 181 2.60 -39.25 3.86
CA ARG A 181 1.53 -40.16 4.30
C ARG A 181 0.50 -39.38 5.07
N LEU A 182 -0.75 -39.44 4.62
CA LEU A 182 -1.91 -39.00 5.39
C LEU A 182 -2.63 -40.23 5.91
N GLN A 183 -2.90 -40.27 7.21
CA GLN A 183 -3.54 -41.40 7.85
C GLN A 183 -4.69 -40.92 8.73
N VAL A 184 -5.73 -41.74 8.89
CA VAL A 184 -6.83 -41.49 9.82
C VAL A 184 -7.08 -42.68 10.72
N ARG A 185 -7.59 -42.43 11.92
CA ARG A 185 -8.06 -43.48 12.84
C ARG A 185 -9.29 -43.02 13.61
N ASP A 186 -10.06 -43.99 14.10
CA ASP A 186 -11.17 -43.70 14.99
C ASP A 186 -10.69 -43.02 16.29
N SER A 187 -11.45 -42.03 16.75
CA SER A 187 -11.15 -41.28 17.98
C SER A 187 -11.28 -42.13 19.24
N SER A 188 -11.98 -43.27 19.19
CA SER A 188 -12.08 -44.27 20.27
C SER A 188 -10.84 -45.16 20.43
N GLY A 189 -9.84 -45.02 19.56
CA GLY A 189 -8.58 -45.77 19.63
C GLY A 189 -8.55 -47.00 18.73
N GLY A 190 -8.31 -46.77 17.43
CA GLY A 190 -8.09 -47.82 16.42
C GLY A 190 -6.76 -47.70 15.67
N THR A 191 -6.50 -48.66 14.78
CA THR A 191 -5.34 -48.68 13.87
C THR A 191 -5.41 -47.52 12.87
N TRP A 192 -4.26 -46.94 12.54
CA TRP A 192 -4.15 -45.92 11.49
C TRP A 192 -4.36 -46.53 10.11
N THR A 193 -5.26 -45.96 9.33
CA THR A 193 -5.51 -46.34 7.93
C THR A 193 -5.02 -45.23 7.00
N ASP A 194 -4.32 -45.62 5.93
CA ASP A 194 -3.81 -44.69 4.93
C ASP A 194 -4.96 -44.06 4.13
N VAL A 195 -4.86 -42.75 3.92
CA VAL A 195 -5.68 -42.00 2.97
C VAL A 195 -4.88 -41.91 1.68
N PRO A 196 -5.41 -42.40 0.54
CA PRO A 196 -4.70 -42.32 -0.74
C PRO A 196 -4.31 -40.88 -1.07
N LEU A 197 -3.03 -40.68 -1.38
CA LEU A 197 -2.47 -39.41 -1.84
C LEU A 197 -1.97 -39.58 -3.28
N GLU A 198 -2.13 -38.54 -4.08
CA GLU A 198 -1.58 -38.53 -5.44
C GLU A 198 -0.08 -38.22 -5.35
N ASN A 199 0.75 -39.05 -6.00
CA ASN A 199 2.19 -38.83 -6.13
C ASN A 199 2.90 -38.51 -4.79
N ALA A 200 2.67 -39.32 -3.76
CA ALA A 200 3.10 -39.02 -2.39
C ALA A 200 4.62 -39.15 -2.15
N GLY A 201 5.30 -39.92 -3.00
CA GLY A 201 6.76 -40.06 -3.04
C GLY A 201 7.41 -39.34 -4.22
N PHE A 202 6.66 -38.54 -4.98
CA PHE A 202 7.18 -37.72 -6.09
C PHE A 202 7.88 -38.48 -7.23
N GLU A 203 7.55 -39.76 -7.43
CA GLU A 203 8.14 -40.64 -8.45
C GLU A 203 7.42 -40.59 -9.81
N ALA A 204 6.28 -39.90 -9.90
CA ALA A 204 5.47 -39.90 -11.13
C ALA A 204 6.00 -38.98 -12.23
N ASP A 205 6.83 -37.99 -11.88
CA ASP A 205 7.24 -36.91 -12.79
C ASP A 205 8.76 -36.91 -13.01
N PRO A 206 9.25 -36.51 -14.18
CA PRO A 206 10.69 -36.34 -14.43
C PRO A 206 11.32 -35.27 -13.54
N ALA A 207 12.63 -35.38 -13.30
CA ALA A 207 13.40 -34.34 -12.62
C ALA A 207 13.30 -32.99 -13.37
N GLY A 208 13.05 -31.92 -12.61
CA GLY A 208 12.85 -30.56 -13.13
C GLY A 208 11.39 -30.19 -13.39
N GLU A 209 10.46 -31.14 -13.36
CA GLU A 209 9.03 -30.86 -13.55
C GLU A 209 8.30 -30.60 -12.22
N SER A 210 7.12 -29.97 -12.29
CA SER A 210 6.26 -29.81 -11.11
C SER A 210 5.58 -31.14 -10.75
N PRO A 211 5.55 -31.53 -9.48
CA PRO A 211 4.97 -32.81 -9.07
C PRO A 211 3.45 -32.87 -9.33
N THR A 212 3.01 -33.84 -10.13
CA THR A 212 1.59 -34.10 -10.42
C THR A 212 0.81 -34.31 -9.13
N GLY A 213 -0.40 -33.74 -9.03
CA GLY A 213 -1.25 -33.84 -7.85
C GLY A 213 -0.91 -32.87 -6.70
N TRP A 214 0.19 -32.11 -6.81
CA TRP A 214 0.59 -31.13 -5.80
C TRP A 214 0.57 -29.72 -6.38
N ARG A 215 -0.05 -28.79 -5.64
CA ARG A 215 -0.17 -27.38 -6.06
C ARG A 215 0.71 -26.53 -5.18
N GLY A 216 1.69 -25.84 -5.76
CA GLY A 216 2.43 -24.80 -5.06
C GLY A 216 2.03 -23.41 -5.51
N ARG A 217 2.39 -22.40 -4.70
CA ARG A 217 2.36 -20.99 -5.12
C ARG A 217 3.68 -20.68 -5.82
N LEU A 218 3.63 -20.48 -7.13
CA LEU A 218 4.76 -20.01 -7.93
C LEU A 218 4.96 -18.51 -7.68
N ASN A 219 5.80 -18.19 -6.69
CA ASN A 219 6.25 -16.84 -6.37
C ASN A 219 7.79 -16.80 -6.46
N SER A 220 8.48 -16.29 -5.44
CA SER A 220 9.93 -16.27 -5.28
C SER A 220 10.58 -17.65 -5.05
N TYR A 221 9.81 -18.75 -5.14
CA TYR A 221 10.26 -20.12 -4.91
C TYR A 221 9.84 -21.04 -6.07
N ALA A 222 10.76 -21.90 -6.48
CA ALA A 222 10.52 -23.03 -7.36
C ALA A 222 10.25 -24.29 -6.50
N PHE A 223 9.30 -25.11 -6.95
CA PHE A 223 9.07 -26.44 -6.40
C PHE A 223 9.05 -27.44 -7.56
N GLN A 224 9.95 -28.41 -7.49
CA GLN A 224 10.19 -29.34 -8.59
C GLN A 224 10.55 -30.73 -8.08
N THR A 225 10.21 -31.73 -8.86
CA THR A 225 10.72 -33.09 -8.68
C THR A 225 12.23 -33.09 -8.92
N THR A 226 12.99 -33.71 -8.03
CA THR A 226 14.45 -33.78 -8.07
C THR A 226 14.88 -35.23 -7.95
N GLN A 227 15.79 -35.68 -8.81
CA GLN A 227 16.36 -37.01 -8.72
C GLN A 227 17.56 -37.01 -7.76
N GLY A 228 17.67 -38.02 -6.90
CA GLY A 228 18.81 -38.19 -5.99
C GLY A 228 18.57 -39.25 -4.92
N ASP A 229 19.25 -39.09 -3.78
CA ASP A 229 19.11 -39.97 -2.61
C ASP A 229 17.79 -39.68 -1.86
N ALA A 230 16.70 -40.29 -2.35
CA ALA A 230 15.36 -40.21 -1.77
C ALA A 230 15.14 -41.28 -0.68
N VAL A 231 14.07 -41.14 0.11
CA VAL A 231 13.75 -42.08 1.19
C VAL A 231 12.95 -43.29 0.70
N GLU A 232 12.08 -43.14 -0.29
CA GLU A 232 11.33 -44.27 -0.85
C GLU A 232 11.95 -44.83 -2.14
N ALA A 233 12.31 -44.00 -3.13
CA ALA A 233 12.96 -44.45 -4.37
C ALA A 233 14.05 -43.50 -4.92
N GLN A 234 13.81 -42.78 -6.03
CA GLN A 234 14.84 -41.99 -6.72
C GLN A 234 14.51 -40.51 -6.84
N HIS A 235 13.27 -40.13 -6.61
CA HIS A 235 12.80 -38.76 -6.72
C HIS A 235 12.27 -38.25 -5.40
N PHE A 236 12.39 -36.94 -5.19
CA PHE A 236 11.80 -36.23 -4.08
C PHE A 236 11.42 -34.82 -4.53
N LEU A 237 10.56 -34.17 -3.76
CA LEU A 237 10.24 -32.77 -3.99
C LEU A 237 11.34 -31.88 -3.42
N SER A 238 11.83 -30.92 -4.21
CA SER A 238 12.64 -29.81 -3.73
C SER A 238 11.87 -28.51 -3.80
N ILE A 239 11.94 -27.72 -2.72
CA ILE A 239 11.51 -26.32 -2.70
C ILE A 239 12.76 -25.47 -2.46
N ALA A 240 13.04 -24.55 -3.37
CA ALA A 240 14.14 -23.60 -3.28
C ALA A 240 13.68 -22.23 -3.78
N PRO A 241 14.32 -21.12 -3.38
CA PRO A 241 14.12 -19.84 -4.07
C PRO A 241 14.33 -20.03 -5.57
N THR A 242 13.51 -19.40 -6.42
CA THR A 242 13.76 -19.39 -7.86
C THR A 242 15.16 -18.86 -8.10
N GLU A 243 15.94 -19.51 -8.98
CA GLU A 243 17.25 -18.99 -9.35
C GLU A 243 17.08 -17.55 -9.81
N THR A 244 17.68 -16.65 -9.04
CA THR A 244 17.62 -15.23 -9.30
C THR A 244 18.35 -15.00 -10.61
N THR A 245 17.62 -14.45 -11.58
CA THR A 245 18.19 -13.95 -12.84
C THR A 245 19.43 -13.13 -12.50
N PRO A 246 20.54 -13.24 -13.27
CA PRO A 246 21.66 -12.31 -13.14
C PRO A 246 21.10 -10.90 -13.02
N GLY A 247 21.49 -10.17 -11.95
CA GLY A 247 20.93 -8.85 -11.68
C GLY A 247 20.99 -7.97 -12.93
N PRO A 248 19.95 -7.16 -13.22
CA PRO A 248 19.92 -6.37 -14.44
C PRO A 248 21.19 -5.53 -14.54
N ALA A 249 21.71 -5.36 -15.76
CA ALA A 249 22.81 -4.43 -16.04
C ALA A 249 22.47 -2.97 -15.62
N GLY A 250 21.18 -2.71 -15.38
CA GLY A 250 20.59 -1.52 -14.78
C GLY A 250 19.13 -1.35 -15.21
N LEU A 251 18.36 -0.55 -14.47
CA LEU A 251 17.02 -0.10 -14.88
C LEU A 251 17.11 0.92 -16.01
N PHE A 252 18.16 1.74 -16.00
CA PHE A 252 18.41 2.79 -16.99
C PHE A 252 19.92 3.09 -17.13
N PRO A 253 20.36 3.79 -18.19
CA PRO A 253 21.80 3.97 -18.45
C PRO A 253 22.57 4.81 -17.42
N ALA A 254 21.92 5.80 -16.81
CA ALA A 254 22.56 6.71 -15.86
C ALA A 254 22.92 6.00 -14.54
N ARG A 255 24.16 6.14 -14.08
CA ARG A 255 24.67 5.56 -12.85
C ARG A 255 25.78 6.42 -12.25
N PRO A 256 26.03 6.38 -10.94
CA PRO A 256 27.19 7.03 -10.35
C PRO A 256 28.49 6.44 -10.91
N THR A 257 29.50 7.28 -11.01
CA THR A 257 30.84 6.90 -11.49
C THR A 257 31.67 6.24 -10.40
N ALA A 258 32.67 5.44 -10.78
CA ALA A 258 33.59 4.82 -9.81
C ALA A 258 34.32 5.89 -8.98
N GLY A 259 34.42 5.69 -7.68
CA GLY A 259 35.00 6.67 -6.75
C GLY A 259 34.13 7.90 -6.45
N GLU A 260 32.95 8.03 -7.07
CA GLU A 260 32.05 9.16 -6.82
C GLU A 260 31.52 9.11 -5.39
N THR A 261 31.55 10.26 -4.72
CA THR A 261 31.09 10.40 -3.33
C THR A 261 30.15 11.60 -3.18
N VAL A 262 29.29 11.53 -2.17
CA VAL A 262 28.51 12.65 -1.66
C VAL A 262 29.03 13.05 -0.28
N THR A 263 29.00 14.35 0.00
CA THR A 263 29.27 14.87 1.35
C THR A 263 27.97 15.38 1.95
N THR A 264 27.74 15.02 3.21
CA THR A 264 26.59 15.50 3.99
C THR A 264 27.02 15.92 5.40
N SER A 265 26.36 16.95 5.94
CA SER A 265 26.54 17.37 7.32
C SER A 265 25.72 16.46 8.23
N LEU A 266 26.33 15.96 9.30
CA LEU A 266 25.66 15.16 10.33
C LEU A 266 25.22 16.02 11.53
N GLY A 267 25.47 17.33 11.48
CA GLY A 267 25.31 18.23 12.62
C GLY A 267 26.46 18.11 13.63
N ARG A 268 26.42 18.93 14.69
CA ARG A 268 27.45 19.00 15.76
C ARG A 268 28.89 19.12 15.22
N GLY A 269 29.09 19.78 14.08
CA GLY A 269 30.40 19.96 13.46
C GLY A 269 31.01 18.69 12.84
N LEU A 270 30.19 17.66 12.56
CA LEU A 270 30.59 16.45 11.84
C LEU A 270 30.01 16.43 10.43
N SER A 271 30.78 15.86 9.51
CA SER A 271 30.38 15.56 8.14
C SER A 271 30.73 14.12 7.78
N ALA A 272 29.98 13.55 6.85
CA ALA A 272 30.25 12.24 6.26
C ALA A 272 30.54 12.38 4.77
N ARG A 273 31.55 11.67 4.29
CA ARG A 273 31.74 11.36 2.88
C ARG A 273 31.28 9.94 2.62
N ILE A 274 30.33 9.78 1.71
CA ILE A 274 29.65 8.52 1.42
C ILE A 274 29.89 8.17 -0.06
N PRO A 275 30.50 7.01 -0.36
CA PRO A 275 30.62 6.53 -1.74
C PRO A 275 29.26 6.17 -2.34
N LEU A 276 29.04 6.53 -3.60
CA LEU A 276 27.80 6.24 -4.34
C LEU A 276 27.90 4.99 -5.20
N ALA A 277 29.12 4.58 -5.56
CA ALA A 277 29.39 3.34 -6.25
C ALA A 277 30.60 2.64 -5.62
N LEU A 278 30.56 1.31 -5.59
CA LEU A 278 31.60 0.46 -5.00
C LEU A 278 31.90 -0.70 -5.93
N TYR A 279 33.17 -1.10 -6.05
CA TYR A 279 33.50 -2.32 -6.77
C TYR A 279 33.14 -3.56 -5.97
N SER A 280 32.83 -4.64 -6.68
CA SER A 280 32.57 -5.96 -6.13
C SER A 280 33.25 -7.05 -6.94
N ARG A 281 33.55 -8.16 -6.28
CA ARG A 281 34.02 -9.42 -6.86
C ARG A 281 33.20 -10.55 -6.24
N ASP A 282 32.72 -11.48 -7.07
CA ASP A 282 31.91 -12.62 -6.61
C ASP A 282 30.73 -12.20 -5.72
N GLU A 283 30.06 -11.11 -6.13
CA GLU A 283 28.95 -10.49 -5.38
C GLU A 283 29.31 -10.00 -3.98
N GLN A 284 30.59 -9.86 -3.64
CA GLN A 284 31.06 -9.23 -2.41
C GLN A 284 31.67 -7.88 -2.74
N THR A 285 31.22 -6.84 -2.04
CA THR A 285 31.79 -5.50 -2.19
C THR A 285 33.22 -5.51 -1.68
N LEU A 286 34.15 -4.89 -2.40
CA LEU A 286 35.53 -4.75 -1.93
C LEU A 286 35.57 -3.97 -0.62
N ARG A 287 36.42 -4.42 0.31
CA ARG A 287 36.54 -3.87 1.66
C ARG A 287 38.00 -3.49 1.92
N PRO A 288 38.27 -2.42 2.67
CA PRO A 288 39.61 -2.16 3.20
C PRO A 288 40.11 -3.38 4.01
N GLU A 289 41.41 -3.67 3.96
CA GLU A 289 42.00 -4.85 4.63
C GLU A 289 41.73 -4.87 6.14
N ASP A 290 41.77 -3.71 6.79
CA ASP A 290 41.56 -3.56 8.24
C ASP A 290 40.06 -3.44 8.64
N ALA A 291 39.13 -3.62 7.70
CA ALA A 291 37.70 -3.45 8.00
C ALA A 291 37.14 -4.61 8.85
N PRO A 292 36.49 -4.33 10.00
CA PRO A 292 35.97 -5.38 10.90
C PRO A 292 34.92 -6.24 10.19
N SER A 293 34.91 -7.56 10.41
CA SER A 293 33.90 -8.44 9.78
C SER A 293 32.46 -8.03 10.16
N PRO A 294 31.48 -8.08 9.22
CA PRO A 294 30.08 -7.87 9.55
C PRO A 294 29.43 -9.02 10.34
N ASP A 295 30.14 -10.13 10.57
CA ASP A 295 29.56 -11.35 11.15
C ASP A 295 28.96 -11.13 12.55
N ALA A 296 29.63 -10.42 13.44
CA ALA A 296 29.10 -10.12 14.78
C ALA A 296 27.81 -9.27 14.74
N LEU A 297 27.73 -8.34 13.78
CA LEU A 297 26.50 -7.58 13.57
C LEU A 297 25.40 -8.50 13.02
N ARG A 298 25.74 -9.39 12.07
CA ARG A 298 24.79 -10.37 11.53
C ARG A 298 24.23 -11.26 12.64
N GLU A 299 25.07 -11.79 13.52
CA GLU A 299 24.63 -12.56 14.70
C GLU A 299 23.70 -11.75 15.62
N THR A 300 24.01 -10.47 15.83
CA THR A 300 23.16 -9.57 16.61
C THR A 300 21.79 -9.37 15.97
N LEU A 301 21.76 -9.13 14.65
CA LEU A 301 20.53 -8.97 13.87
C LEU A 301 19.71 -10.26 13.82
N ASP A 302 20.36 -11.41 13.70
CA ASP A 302 19.74 -12.74 13.69
C ASP A 302 19.03 -13.05 15.03
N GLY A 303 19.46 -12.42 16.13
CA GLY A 303 18.80 -12.48 17.43
C GLY A 303 17.51 -11.64 17.54
N ILE A 304 17.24 -10.73 16.60
CA ILE A 304 16.09 -9.83 16.64
C ILE A 304 14.87 -10.49 15.98
N SER A 305 13.87 -10.83 16.80
CA SER A 305 12.58 -11.34 16.31
C SER A 305 11.62 -10.19 15.98
N LEU A 306 11.69 -9.63 14.77
CA LEU A 306 10.81 -8.54 14.32
C LEU A 306 9.32 -8.87 14.46
N ASP A 307 8.93 -10.14 14.31
CA ASP A 307 7.55 -10.61 14.45
C ASP A 307 7.01 -10.55 15.88
N ARG A 308 7.88 -10.36 16.87
CA ARG A 308 7.52 -10.21 18.29
C ARG A 308 7.53 -8.76 18.75
N LEU A 309 8.19 -7.87 18.01
CA LEU A 309 8.23 -6.46 18.35
C LEU A 309 6.87 -5.82 18.09
N THR A 310 6.47 -4.93 19.00
CA THR A 310 5.25 -4.14 18.88
C THR A 310 5.58 -2.68 19.13
N ALA A 311 4.62 -1.79 18.90
CA ALA A 311 4.83 -0.38 19.26
C ALA A 311 4.91 -0.13 20.77
N ALA A 312 4.89 -1.15 21.64
CA ALA A 312 5.34 -1.00 23.02
C ALA A 312 6.89 -0.89 23.12
N ASP A 313 7.62 -1.42 22.14
CA ASP A 313 9.07 -1.38 22.06
C ASP A 313 9.55 -0.04 21.48
N GLU A 314 10.34 0.70 22.25
CA GLU A 314 10.85 2.02 21.84
C GLU A 314 11.73 1.92 20.59
N ALA A 315 12.63 0.93 20.54
CA ALA A 315 13.52 0.72 19.41
C ALA A 315 12.75 0.52 18.09
N LEU A 316 11.61 -0.19 18.13
CA LEU A 316 10.75 -0.36 16.95
C LEU A 316 10.17 0.99 16.52
N ARG A 317 9.61 1.76 17.45
CA ARG A 317 9.01 3.06 17.14
C ARG A 317 10.02 4.02 16.52
N LEU A 318 11.23 4.09 17.07
CA LEU A 318 12.30 4.93 16.55
C LEU A 318 12.77 4.45 15.16
N ALA A 319 12.96 3.15 14.97
CA ALA A 319 13.34 2.58 13.67
C ALA A 319 12.29 2.87 12.58
N ASP A 320 11.01 2.66 12.88
CA ASP A 320 9.89 2.93 11.97
C ASP A 320 9.85 4.41 11.54
N VAL A 321 10.07 5.35 12.48
CA VAL A 321 10.15 6.79 12.16
C VAL A 321 11.35 7.10 11.28
N VAL A 322 12.53 6.55 11.58
CA VAL A 322 13.75 6.77 10.79
C VAL A 322 13.58 6.24 9.37
N ILE A 323 13.03 5.04 9.20
CA ILE A 323 12.78 4.44 7.88
C ILE A 323 11.80 5.31 7.10
N ALA A 324 10.63 5.62 7.68
CA ALA A 324 9.61 6.43 7.01
C ALA A 324 10.18 7.78 6.60
N TRP A 325 10.96 8.43 7.47
CA TRP A 325 11.50 9.76 7.21
C TRP A 325 12.48 9.74 6.03
N ASN A 326 13.39 8.77 6.00
CA ASN A 326 14.38 8.61 4.93
C ASN A 326 13.72 8.28 3.59
N VAL A 327 12.67 7.45 3.58
CA VAL A 327 11.90 7.17 2.36
C VAL A 327 11.38 8.47 1.75
N PHE A 328 10.71 9.32 2.53
CA PHE A 328 10.24 10.60 1.98
C PHE A 328 11.39 11.54 1.61
N GLN A 329 12.39 11.65 2.48
CA GLN A 329 13.56 12.52 2.26
C GLN A 329 14.26 12.22 0.92
N HIS A 330 14.34 10.95 0.51
CA HIS A 330 15.01 10.58 -0.73
C HIS A 330 14.07 10.47 -1.94
N PHE A 331 12.78 10.20 -1.75
CA PHE A 331 11.91 9.78 -2.86
C PHE A 331 10.62 10.58 -3.05
N TYR A 332 10.21 11.45 -2.12
CA TYR A 332 8.95 12.19 -2.27
C TYR A 332 9.04 13.30 -3.35
N PRO A 333 8.23 13.25 -4.42
CA PRO A 333 8.45 14.09 -5.60
C PRO A 333 7.97 15.54 -5.47
N TYR A 334 7.33 15.93 -4.36
CA TYR A 334 6.63 17.23 -4.24
C TYR A 334 7.22 18.20 -3.22
N PHE A 335 8.42 17.95 -2.66
CA PHE A 335 9.04 18.93 -1.75
C PHE A 335 9.31 20.29 -2.40
N GLU A 336 9.38 20.38 -3.73
CA GLU A 336 9.52 21.66 -4.45
C GLU A 336 8.26 22.54 -4.36
N VAL A 337 7.08 21.96 -4.10
CA VAL A 337 5.79 22.66 -4.02
C VAL A 337 5.14 22.56 -2.65
N VAL A 338 5.77 21.82 -1.72
CA VAL A 338 5.35 21.65 -0.34
C VAL A 338 6.35 22.35 0.56
N ASP A 339 5.94 23.49 1.09
CA ASP A 339 6.70 24.21 2.11
C ASP A 339 6.63 23.47 3.45
N THR A 340 7.69 22.73 3.78
CA THR A 340 7.85 22.03 5.05
C THR A 340 9.32 21.90 5.44
N ASN A 341 9.61 22.09 6.73
CA ASN A 341 10.91 21.76 7.30
C ASN A 341 10.92 20.27 7.68
N TRP A 342 11.40 19.43 6.76
CA TRP A 342 11.37 17.98 6.91
C TRP A 342 12.25 17.49 8.07
N ASP A 343 13.39 18.13 8.33
CA ASP A 343 14.25 17.81 9.48
C ASP A 343 13.52 18.06 10.81
N GLN A 344 12.79 19.18 10.91
CA GLN A 344 11.97 19.46 12.11
C GLN A 344 10.80 18.48 12.25
N VAL A 345 10.31 17.89 11.15
CA VAL A 345 9.33 16.80 11.23
C VAL A 345 9.95 15.56 11.86
N LEU A 346 11.21 15.20 11.54
CA LEU A 346 11.91 14.10 12.19
C LEU A 346 11.98 14.30 13.70
N THR A 347 12.52 15.44 14.14
CA THR A 347 12.70 15.73 15.57
C THR A 347 11.38 15.63 16.34
N ARG A 348 10.32 16.26 15.84
CA ARG A 348 9.01 16.24 16.51
C ARG A 348 8.36 14.86 16.47
N THR A 349 8.63 14.05 15.45
CA THR A 349 8.06 12.70 15.34
C THR A 349 8.78 11.75 16.29
N LEU A 350 10.10 11.81 16.41
CA LEU A 350 10.87 11.04 17.40
C LEU A 350 10.42 11.37 18.82
N GLN A 351 10.29 12.65 19.18
CA GLN A 351 9.80 13.08 20.50
C GLN A 351 8.40 12.55 20.83
N ARG A 352 7.50 12.46 19.83
CA ARG A 352 6.16 11.86 20.03
C ARG A 352 6.25 10.36 20.18
N ALA A 353 7.05 9.70 19.35
CA ALA A 353 7.27 8.27 19.38
C ALA A 353 7.84 7.81 20.74
N GLU A 354 8.70 8.60 21.38
CA GLU A 354 9.20 8.32 22.74
C GLU A 354 8.07 8.27 23.78
N ALA A 355 7.06 9.14 23.64
CA ALA A 355 5.91 9.22 24.56
C ALA A 355 4.78 8.22 24.24
N ASP A 356 4.84 7.54 23.10
CA ASP A 356 3.80 6.60 22.68
C ASP A 356 3.89 5.29 23.48
N THR A 357 2.75 4.83 24.01
CA THR A 357 2.67 3.63 24.86
C THR A 357 1.86 2.50 24.23
N SER A 358 1.30 2.71 23.04
CA SER A 358 0.49 1.72 22.34
C SER A 358 0.60 1.84 20.81
N SER A 359 0.26 0.76 20.10
CA SER A 359 0.20 0.76 18.62
C SER A 359 -0.77 1.78 18.04
N ARG A 360 -1.79 2.19 18.81
CA ARG A 360 -2.71 3.22 18.38
C ARG A 360 -2.14 4.62 18.55
N ASP A 361 -1.37 4.86 19.60
CA ASP A 361 -0.66 6.13 19.80
C ASP A 361 0.37 6.33 18.70
N PHE A 362 1.18 5.29 18.46
CA PHE A 362 2.18 5.31 17.41
C PHE A 362 1.57 5.45 16.00
N LEU A 363 0.43 4.82 15.72
CA LEU A 363 -0.32 5.06 14.48
C LEU A 363 -0.68 6.54 14.30
N ARG A 364 -1.11 7.24 15.36
CA ARG A 364 -1.40 8.68 15.31
C ARG A 364 -0.13 9.50 15.07
N THR A 365 0.98 9.13 15.70
CA THR A 365 2.29 9.76 15.48
C THR A 365 2.73 9.66 14.03
N LEU A 366 2.66 8.46 13.42
CA LEU A 366 2.99 8.27 12.00
C LEU A 366 2.04 9.01 11.07
N ARG A 367 0.71 9.02 11.33
CA ARG A 367 -0.24 9.82 10.53
C ARG A 367 0.10 11.32 10.59
N ARG A 368 0.43 11.84 11.77
CA ARG A 368 0.84 13.24 11.98
C ARG A 368 2.16 13.58 11.28
N MET A 369 3.07 12.62 11.14
CA MET A 369 4.32 12.78 10.40
C MET A 369 4.09 13.05 8.91
N LEU A 370 3.06 12.44 8.31
CA LEU A 370 2.76 12.61 6.88
C LEU A 370 1.97 13.89 6.55
N VAL A 371 1.32 14.54 7.54
CA VAL A 371 0.51 15.75 7.30
C VAL A 371 1.29 16.89 6.65
N PRO A 372 2.53 17.22 7.07
CA PRO A 372 3.31 18.28 6.44
C PRO A 372 3.68 18.01 4.98
N LEU A 373 3.63 16.76 4.50
CA LEU A 373 3.82 16.43 3.08
C LEU A 373 2.65 16.94 2.21
N LYS A 374 1.49 17.23 2.80
CA LYS A 374 0.27 17.69 2.09
C LYS A 374 -0.13 16.78 0.92
N ASP A 375 0.15 15.49 1.01
CA ASP A 375 -0.17 14.49 -0.01
C ASP A 375 -1.59 13.92 0.20
N GLY A 376 -2.46 14.04 -0.81
CA GLY A 376 -3.83 13.49 -0.73
C GLY A 376 -3.88 11.96 -0.62
N HIS A 377 -2.86 11.25 -1.13
CA HIS A 377 -2.70 9.81 -0.91
C HIS A 377 -1.96 9.46 0.39
N GLY A 378 -1.34 10.47 1.01
CA GLY A 378 -0.55 10.35 2.23
C GLY A 378 -1.38 9.80 3.39
N GLY A 379 -1.04 8.60 3.85
CA GLY A 379 -1.71 7.99 5.00
C GLY A 379 -1.00 6.78 5.56
N VAL A 380 -1.38 6.41 6.78
CA VAL A 380 -0.87 5.23 7.47
C VAL A 380 -2.04 4.38 7.98
N SER A 381 -1.98 3.08 7.70
CA SER A 381 -2.97 2.10 8.16
C SER A 381 -2.31 1.01 8.99
N HIS A 382 -3.03 0.54 10.01
CA HIS A 382 -2.55 -0.52 10.89
C HIS A 382 -3.75 -1.24 11.54
N PRO A 383 -3.69 -2.56 11.79
CA PRO A 383 -4.78 -3.30 12.44
C PRO A 383 -5.18 -2.78 13.82
N ALA A 384 -4.28 -2.13 14.56
CA ALA A 384 -4.56 -1.55 15.88
C ALA A 384 -5.49 -0.32 15.85
N ASP A 385 -5.86 0.17 14.67
CA ASP A 385 -6.88 1.20 14.56
C ASP A 385 -8.25 0.64 15.01
N SER A 386 -8.63 0.96 16.24
CA SER A 386 -9.84 0.48 16.91
C SER A 386 -11.06 1.39 16.72
N LEU A 387 -10.88 2.61 16.18
CA LEU A 387 -11.98 3.52 15.83
C LEU A 387 -12.44 3.27 14.40
N THR A 388 -13.18 2.18 14.20
CA THR A 388 -13.49 1.71 12.84
C THR A 388 -14.95 1.81 12.46
N ALA A 389 -15.81 2.20 13.41
CA ALA A 389 -17.24 2.36 13.15
C ALA A 389 -17.56 3.85 13.01
N GLY A 390 -17.91 4.26 11.80
CA GLY A 390 -18.48 5.58 11.53
C GLY A 390 -19.96 5.66 11.89
N LEU A 391 -20.51 6.86 11.86
CA LEU A 391 -21.93 7.09 11.99
C LEU A 391 -22.65 6.71 10.68
N PRO A 392 -23.93 6.28 10.74
CA PRO A 392 -24.77 6.09 9.56
C PRO A 392 -25.25 7.43 8.96
N LEU A 393 -24.40 8.46 9.03
CA LEU A 393 -24.65 9.82 8.57
C LEU A 393 -23.49 10.24 7.67
N GLN A 394 -23.77 11.09 6.69
CA GLN A 394 -22.75 11.81 5.94
C GLN A 394 -22.80 13.28 6.33
N PHE A 395 -21.64 13.87 6.60
CA PHE A 395 -21.53 15.30 6.82
C PHE A 395 -20.94 16.00 5.58
N ASP A 396 -21.34 17.26 5.39
CA ASP A 396 -20.74 18.16 4.40
C ASP A 396 -20.59 19.57 4.98
N ARG A 397 -19.70 20.38 4.39
CA ARG A 397 -19.55 21.80 4.74
C ARG A 397 -20.29 22.65 3.71
N VAL A 398 -21.41 23.21 4.14
CA VAL A 398 -22.38 23.93 3.31
C VAL A 398 -22.62 25.32 3.92
N GLU A 399 -22.40 26.38 3.13
CA GLU A 399 -22.56 27.78 3.58
C GLU A 399 -21.82 28.09 4.89
N GLY A 400 -20.61 27.52 5.03
CA GLY A 400 -19.77 27.66 6.22
C GLY A 400 -20.15 26.75 7.41
N ASN A 401 -21.34 26.15 7.38
CA ASN A 401 -21.87 25.27 8.43
C ASN A 401 -21.51 23.80 8.18
N MET A 402 -21.41 23.02 9.26
CA MET A 402 -21.31 21.55 9.19
C MET A 402 -22.72 20.98 9.18
N VAL A 403 -23.10 20.29 8.11
CA VAL A 403 -24.49 19.90 7.85
C VAL A 403 -24.57 18.39 7.67
N VAL A 404 -25.62 17.78 8.23
CA VAL A 404 -25.99 16.41 7.88
C VAL A 404 -26.41 16.42 6.41
N ALA A 405 -25.56 15.88 5.54
CA ALA A 405 -25.75 15.92 4.09
C ALA A 405 -26.58 14.75 3.57
N ASP A 406 -26.52 13.62 4.27
CA ASP A 406 -27.24 12.39 3.94
C ASP A 406 -27.31 11.45 5.16
N THR A 407 -28.24 10.51 5.12
CA THR A 407 -28.42 9.45 6.11
C THR A 407 -28.49 8.09 5.43
N ALA A 408 -27.85 7.06 6.01
CA ALA A 408 -27.91 5.73 5.44
C ALA A 408 -29.36 5.24 5.35
N ALA A 409 -29.76 4.60 4.23
CA ALA A 409 -31.14 4.16 4.03
C ALA A 409 -31.66 3.25 5.16
N SER A 410 -30.76 2.45 5.76
CA SER A 410 -31.08 1.59 6.91
C SER A 410 -31.28 2.33 8.24
N ALA A 411 -30.89 3.62 8.32
CA ALA A 411 -30.98 4.46 9.51
C ALA A 411 -31.93 5.66 9.32
N ALA A 412 -32.29 6.02 8.09
CA ALA A 412 -33.10 7.20 7.76
C ALA A 412 -34.46 7.24 8.48
N ALA A 413 -35.13 6.10 8.65
CA ALA A 413 -36.42 6.01 9.33
C ALA A 413 -36.35 6.08 10.86
N GLN A 414 -35.15 5.90 11.45
CA GLN A 414 -34.95 5.76 12.91
C GLN A 414 -33.96 6.79 13.49
N SER A 415 -33.29 7.56 12.64
CA SER A 415 -32.31 8.57 13.04
C SER A 415 -33.01 9.87 13.48
N CYS A 416 -32.63 10.39 14.64
CA CYS A 416 -33.05 11.72 15.08
C CYS A 416 -32.42 12.86 14.26
N ALA A 417 -31.28 12.60 13.61
CA ALA A 417 -30.62 13.53 12.69
C ALA A 417 -31.23 13.42 11.29
N ARG A 418 -31.48 14.55 10.65
CA ARG A 418 -32.09 14.67 9.31
C ARG A 418 -31.19 15.46 8.37
N PRO A 419 -31.22 15.19 7.05
CA PRO A 419 -30.53 16.02 6.08
C PRO A 419 -30.90 17.51 6.23
N GLY A 420 -29.89 18.37 6.30
CA GLY A 420 -30.04 19.82 6.48
C GLY A 420 -30.06 20.32 7.93
N ASP A 421 -29.93 19.42 8.91
CA ASP A 421 -29.59 19.78 10.28
C ASP A 421 -28.15 20.30 10.35
N VAL A 422 -27.92 21.39 11.08
CA VAL A 422 -26.58 21.93 11.31
C VAL A 422 -25.98 21.28 12.56
N LEU A 423 -24.88 20.57 12.44
CA LEU A 423 -24.14 19.98 13.55
C LEU A 423 -23.31 21.06 14.24
N THR A 424 -23.49 21.24 15.55
CA THR A 424 -22.78 22.23 16.36
C THR A 424 -21.77 21.59 17.33
N ALA A 425 -22.03 20.37 17.80
CA ALA A 425 -21.09 19.61 18.61
C ALA A 425 -21.30 18.09 18.48
N ILE A 426 -20.26 17.31 18.78
CA ILE A 426 -20.28 15.85 18.85
C ILE A 426 -19.54 15.37 20.09
N ASP A 427 -20.17 14.47 20.85
CA ASP A 427 -19.63 13.90 22.09
C ASP A 427 -19.11 15.00 23.07
N GLY A 428 -19.82 16.13 23.13
CA GLY A 428 -19.49 17.30 23.96
C GLY A 428 -18.38 18.21 23.39
N THR A 429 -17.81 17.87 22.24
CA THR A 429 -16.77 18.68 21.57
C THR A 429 -17.38 19.59 20.52
N PRO A 430 -17.11 20.91 20.53
CA PRO A 430 -17.55 21.83 19.48
C PRO A 430 -17.10 21.35 18.09
N ILE A 431 -17.97 21.45 17.09
CA ILE A 431 -17.74 20.73 15.83
C ILE A 431 -16.52 21.21 15.04
N GLU A 432 -16.19 22.50 15.11
CA GLU A 432 -15.00 23.03 14.45
C GLU A 432 -13.74 22.50 15.13
N GLU A 433 -13.73 22.37 16.45
CA GLU A 433 -12.61 21.76 17.20
C GLU A 433 -12.45 20.29 16.82
N ALA A 434 -13.55 19.53 16.76
CA ALA A 434 -13.53 18.14 16.35
C ALA A 434 -13.00 17.97 14.91
N LEU A 435 -13.42 18.84 13.98
CA LEU A 435 -12.91 18.85 12.60
C LEU A 435 -11.41 19.14 12.55
N GLN A 436 -10.94 20.14 13.31
CA GLN A 436 -9.52 20.48 13.34
C GLN A 436 -8.68 19.34 13.93
N GLU A 437 -9.16 18.62 14.94
CA GLU A 437 -8.45 17.45 15.48
C GLU A 437 -8.34 16.32 14.44
N GLU A 438 -9.42 16.01 13.71
CA GLU A 438 -9.36 15.05 12.60
C GLU A 438 -8.33 15.49 11.54
N MET A 439 -8.36 16.76 11.16
CA MET A 439 -7.43 17.32 10.17
C MET A 439 -5.96 17.26 10.60
N ARG A 440 -5.63 17.12 11.89
CA ARG A 440 -4.24 16.95 12.37
C ARG A 440 -3.62 15.61 11.96
N SER A 441 -4.41 14.65 11.48
CA SER A 441 -3.93 13.33 11.07
C SER A 441 -4.16 13.03 9.58
N ILE A 442 -4.57 14.03 8.80
CA ILE A 442 -4.94 13.87 7.39
C ILE A 442 -4.03 14.76 6.54
N SER A 443 -3.29 14.12 5.63
CA SER A 443 -2.46 14.79 4.63
C SER A 443 -3.28 15.13 3.38
N GLY A 444 -2.86 16.16 2.64
CA GLY A 444 -3.49 16.59 1.39
C GLY A 444 -3.70 18.10 1.26
N SER A 445 -4.33 18.49 0.15
CA SER A 445 -4.84 19.84 -0.08
C SER A 445 -5.90 20.23 0.97
N PRO A 446 -6.13 21.54 1.21
CA PRO A 446 -7.18 21.98 2.13
C PRO A 446 -8.56 21.36 1.81
N GLN A 447 -8.94 21.34 0.53
CA GLN A 447 -10.22 20.80 0.09
C GLN A 447 -10.35 19.29 0.29
N TRP A 448 -9.28 18.52 0.03
CA TRP A 448 -9.26 17.08 0.28
C TRP A 448 -9.31 16.77 1.78
N ARG A 449 -8.52 17.49 2.58
CA ARG A 449 -8.48 17.29 4.04
C ARG A 449 -9.84 17.52 4.66
N THR A 450 -10.59 18.56 4.24
CA THR A 450 -11.96 18.78 4.70
C THR A 450 -12.87 17.61 4.35
N VAL A 451 -12.88 17.13 3.10
CA VAL A 451 -13.69 15.97 2.68
C VAL A 451 -13.36 14.72 3.49
N ARG A 452 -12.07 14.46 3.72
CA ARG A 452 -11.60 13.29 4.48
C ARG A 452 -11.98 13.40 5.95
N ALA A 453 -11.79 14.57 6.56
CA ALA A 453 -12.14 14.80 7.96
C ALA A 453 -13.65 14.66 8.19
N LEU A 454 -14.48 15.23 7.31
CA LEU A 454 -15.94 15.06 7.35
C LEU A 454 -16.39 13.59 7.26
N ARG A 455 -15.66 12.77 6.51
CA ARG A 455 -15.92 11.32 6.39
C ARG A 455 -15.47 10.51 7.60
N GLN A 456 -14.56 11.03 8.41
CA GLN A 456 -14.04 10.40 9.63
C GLN A 456 -14.73 10.96 10.88
N LEU A 457 -15.39 12.10 10.76
CA LEU A 457 -16.05 12.79 11.84
C LEU A 457 -17.08 11.90 12.53
N GLY A 458 -16.88 11.69 13.84
CA GLY A 458 -17.71 10.82 14.66
C GLY A 458 -17.37 9.34 14.57
N GLU A 459 -16.29 8.93 13.89
CA GLU A 459 -15.76 7.57 14.00
C GLU A 459 -15.41 7.24 15.46
N GLY A 460 -15.75 6.03 15.87
CA GLY A 460 -15.59 5.60 17.25
C GLY A 460 -15.46 4.10 17.38
N ARG A 461 -15.44 3.61 18.62
CA ARG A 461 -15.46 2.17 18.90
C ARG A 461 -16.80 1.57 18.42
N PRO A 462 -16.79 0.44 17.69
CA PRO A 462 -18.01 -0.27 17.31
C PRO A 462 -18.93 -0.56 18.51
N GLY A 463 -20.24 -0.41 18.32
CA GLY A 463 -21.24 -0.66 19.36
C GLY A 463 -21.42 0.47 20.39
N THR A 464 -20.68 1.57 20.28
CA THR A 464 -20.89 2.77 21.14
C THR A 464 -21.90 3.72 20.52
N THR A 465 -22.39 4.69 21.30
CA THR A 465 -23.33 5.72 20.84
C THR A 465 -22.64 7.09 20.83
N ALA A 466 -22.84 7.87 19.77
CA ALA A 466 -22.44 9.26 19.69
C ALA A 466 -23.58 10.18 20.13
N ARG A 467 -23.25 11.26 20.84
CA ARG A 467 -24.16 12.35 21.16
C ARG A 467 -23.92 13.52 20.21
N LEU A 468 -24.88 13.81 19.35
CA LEU A 468 -24.87 14.94 18.43
C LEU A 468 -25.68 16.09 19.01
N GLU A 469 -25.15 17.30 18.91
CA GLU A 469 -25.88 18.54 19.16
C GLU A 469 -26.09 19.24 17.82
N LEU A 470 -27.34 19.40 17.45
CA LEU A 470 -27.78 19.85 16.14
C LEU A 470 -28.63 21.12 16.28
N ARG A 471 -28.75 21.88 15.19
CA ARG A 471 -29.70 22.96 15.01
C ARG A 471 -30.59 22.70 13.80
N ARG A 472 -31.89 22.55 14.04
CA ARG A 472 -32.92 22.36 13.02
C ARG A 472 -33.80 23.59 12.99
N GLU A 473 -33.81 24.32 11.87
CA GLU A 473 -34.65 25.51 11.69
C GLU A 473 -34.50 26.54 12.84
N GLY A 474 -33.27 26.67 13.36
CA GLY A 474 -32.97 27.56 14.48
C GLY A 474 -33.14 26.95 15.88
N GLN A 475 -33.83 25.81 16.02
CA GLN A 475 -34.03 25.13 17.29
C GLN A 475 -32.92 24.11 17.60
N ALA A 476 -32.50 24.04 18.86
CA ALA A 476 -31.53 23.05 19.32
C ALA A 476 -32.16 21.65 19.38
N VAL A 477 -31.44 20.66 18.87
CA VAL A 477 -31.85 19.25 18.83
C VAL A 477 -30.69 18.40 19.34
N ALA A 478 -30.90 17.67 20.43
CA ALA A 478 -29.97 16.65 20.88
C ALA A 478 -30.33 15.30 20.24
N CYS A 479 -29.33 14.59 19.70
CA CYS A 479 -29.54 13.35 18.99
C CYS A 479 -28.50 12.30 19.41
N GLN A 480 -28.97 11.07 19.68
CA GLN A 480 -28.09 9.95 19.97
C GLN A 480 -28.07 8.99 18.78
N VAL A 481 -26.87 8.67 18.29
CA VAL A 481 -26.69 7.85 17.08
C VAL A 481 -25.72 6.72 17.37
N ALA A 482 -26.17 5.48 17.19
CA ALA A 482 -25.36 4.29 17.42
C ALA A 482 -24.31 4.11 16.31
N ARG A 483 -23.10 3.74 16.72
CA ARG A 483 -22.03 3.24 15.85
C ARG A 483 -22.23 1.74 15.66
N PRO A 484 -22.32 1.22 14.42
CA PRO A 484 -22.55 -0.19 14.18
C PRO A 484 -21.52 -1.10 14.89
N SER A 485 -21.98 -2.21 15.47
CA SER A 485 -21.14 -3.18 16.18
C SER A 485 -20.34 -4.10 15.24
N ASP A 486 -20.79 -4.25 13.99
CA ASP A 486 -20.17 -5.12 12.99
C ASP A 486 -18.99 -4.42 12.28
N SER A 487 -17.77 -4.75 12.72
CA SER A 487 -16.50 -4.23 12.18
C SER A 487 -16.11 -4.82 10.81
N SER A 488 -16.77 -5.89 10.34
CA SER A 488 -16.51 -6.54 9.04
C SER A 488 -16.84 -5.66 7.82
N THR A 489 -17.31 -4.44 8.07
CA THR A 489 -17.96 -3.55 7.13
C THR A 489 -17.09 -2.42 6.60
N ARG A 490 -15.79 -2.35 6.98
CA ARG A 490 -14.79 -1.35 6.49
C ARG A 490 -14.87 -1.11 4.96
N ARG A 491 -15.18 -2.14 4.17
CA ARG A 491 -15.37 -2.05 2.70
C ARG A 491 -16.79 -2.28 2.17
N ARG A 492 -17.68 -2.94 2.94
CA ARG A 492 -18.96 -3.47 2.39
C ARG A 492 -20.21 -2.64 2.70
N LYS A 493 -20.19 -1.64 3.61
CA LYS A 493 -21.40 -0.85 3.94
C LYS A 493 -21.30 0.68 3.77
N ARG A 494 -20.16 1.25 3.34
CA ARG A 494 -20.11 2.64 2.84
C ARG A 494 -20.90 2.83 1.51
N ARG A 495 -21.38 1.72 0.92
CA ARG A 495 -22.21 1.65 -0.30
C ARG A 495 -23.72 1.83 -0.07
N ARG A 496 -24.17 2.28 1.11
CA ARG A 496 -25.61 2.50 1.43
C ARG A 496 -25.91 3.83 2.15
N LEU A 497 -25.11 4.86 1.92
CA LEU A 497 -25.60 6.24 2.00
C LEU A 497 -26.49 6.46 0.76
N GLN A 498 -27.64 7.12 0.88
CA GLN A 498 -28.48 7.45 -0.28
C GLN A 498 -27.76 8.54 -1.09
N ALA A 499 -26.74 8.14 -1.86
CA ALA A 499 -25.78 8.92 -2.67
C ALA A 499 -26.20 10.37 -3.05
N GLY A 500 -26.42 11.27 -2.09
CA GLY A 500 -27.12 12.53 -2.31
C GLY A 500 -28.46 12.38 -3.08
N PRO A 501 -29.10 13.51 -3.40
CA PRO A 501 -30.20 13.56 -4.37
C PRO A 501 -29.66 13.46 -5.80
N ARG A 502 -28.86 12.43 -6.08
CA ARG A 502 -28.38 12.16 -7.45
C ARG A 502 -29.43 11.37 -8.21
N PRO A 503 -29.60 11.65 -9.53
CA PRO A 503 -30.41 10.81 -10.40
C PRO A 503 -29.92 9.35 -10.42
N ASP A 504 -30.64 8.50 -11.15
CA ASP A 504 -30.15 7.16 -11.44
C ASP A 504 -28.78 7.21 -12.12
N SER A 505 -28.01 6.12 -12.00
CA SER A 505 -26.61 6.13 -12.45
C SER A 505 -26.45 6.38 -13.95
N ILE A 506 -27.49 6.09 -14.73
CA ILE A 506 -27.70 6.57 -16.08
C ILE A 506 -29.18 6.93 -16.20
N ASP A 507 -29.48 8.18 -16.56
CA ASP A 507 -30.84 8.71 -16.55
C ASP A 507 -31.06 9.70 -17.70
N VAL A 508 -32.31 10.04 -17.99
CA VAL A 508 -32.70 11.13 -18.89
C VAL A 508 -33.52 12.12 -18.08
N LEU A 509 -32.97 13.30 -17.86
CA LEU A 509 -33.55 14.31 -16.99
C LEU A 509 -34.72 15.03 -17.68
N PRO A 510 -35.64 15.65 -16.91
CA PRO A 510 -36.65 16.53 -17.48
C PRO A 510 -35.98 17.60 -18.36
N GLY A 511 -36.43 17.72 -19.62
CA GLY A 511 -35.78 18.55 -20.63
C GLY A 511 -34.89 17.78 -21.62
N GLY A 512 -34.72 16.46 -21.45
CA GLY A 512 -34.04 15.60 -22.43
C GLY A 512 -32.53 15.44 -22.24
N THR A 513 -31.92 16.17 -21.31
CA THR A 513 -30.49 16.03 -20.99
C THR A 513 -30.20 14.65 -20.41
N HIS A 514 -29.24 13.94 -21.00
CA HIS A 514 -28.78 12.66 -20.48
C HIS A 514 -27.86 12.87 -19.28
N TYR A 515 -27.97 12.03 -18.26
CA TYR A 515 -27.13 12.06 -17.07
C TYR A 515 -26.41 10.73 -16.91
N VAL A 516 -25.11 10.78 -16.63
CA VAL A 516 -24.27 9.59 -16.42
C VAL A 516 -23.36 9.80 -15.21
N ASP A 517 -23.50 8.98 -14.19
CA ASP A 517 -22.64 9.00 -13.00
C ASP A 517 -21.45 8.04 -13.18
N LEU A 518 -20.30 8.59 -13.56
CA LEU A 518 -19.08 7.83 -13.79
C LEU A 518 -18.51 7.19 -12.52
N THR A 519 -19.01 7.57 -11.33
CA THR A 519 -18.63 6.96 -10.05
C THR A 519 -19.46 5.73 -9.69
N ARG A 520 -20.54 5.47 -10.45
CA ARG A 520 -21.43 4.31 -10.28
C ARG A 520 -21.48 3.39 -11.50
N VAL A 521 -20.94 3.82 -12.63
CA VAL A 521 -21.02 3.13 -13.92
C VAL A 521 -19.64 3.09 -14.59
N GLY A 522 -19.20 1.89 -14.95
CA GLY A 522 -18.01 1.67 -15.78
C GLY A 522 -18.35 1.55 -17.27
N MET A 523 -17.33 1.60 -18.13
CA MET A 523 -17.51 1.55 -19.59
C MET A 523 -18.26 0.33 -20.11
N GLU A 524 -18.17 -0.82 -19.44
CA GLU A 524 -18.91 -2.02 -19.83
C GLU A 524 -20.42 -1.75 -19.93
N ALA A 525 -20.98 -0.98 -18.98
CA ALA A 525 -22.39 -0.63 -18.98
C ALA A 525 -22.72 0.58 -19.88
N LEU A 526 -21.72 1.41 -20.24
CA LEU A 526 -21.90 2.58 -21.11
C LEU A 526 -21.82 2.24 -22.60
N ARG A 527 -20.98 1.28 -23.00
CA ARG A 527 -20.78 0.91 -24.42
C ARG A 527 -22.10 0.65 -25.18
N PRO A 528 -23.08 -0.10 -24.64
CA PRO A 528 -24.35 -0.33 -25.34
C PRO A 528 -25.22 0.93 -25.51
N ARG A 529 -24.88 2.04 -24.85
CA ARG A 529 -25.65 3.29 -24.86
C ARG A 529 -24.94 4.42 -25.60
N LEU A 530 -23.76 4.16 -26.17
CA LEU A 530 -22.98 5.19 -26.87
C LEU A 530 -23.73 5.81 -28.04
N ASP A 531 -24.48 5.01 -28.82
CA ASP A 531 -25.29 5.53 -29.92
C ASP A 531 -26.41 6.46 -29.42
N THR A 532 -27.05 6.11 -28.30
CA THR A 532 -28.07 6.96 -27.67
C THR A 532 -27.46 8.26 -27.14
N LEU A 533 -26.32 8.18 -26.45
CA LEU A 533 -25.62 9.36 -25.96
C LEU A 533 -25.12 10.25 -27.10
N ALA A 534 -24.71 9.65 -28.22
CA ALA A 534 -24.27 10.37 -29.41
C ALA A 534 -25.40 11.16 -30.09
N GLN A 535 -26.64 10.70 -29.95
CA GLN A 535 -27.84 11.38 -30.47
C GLN A 535 -28.43 12.40 -29.48
N ALA A 536 -27.92 12.46 -28.24
CA ALA A 536 -28.42 13.38 -27.24
C ALA A 536 -28.01 14.83 -27.56
N GLU A 537 -28.94 15.77 -27.39
CA GLU A 537 -28.64 17.21 -27.51
C GLU A 537 -27.71 17.69 -26.39
N SER A 538 -27.81 17.09 -25.20
CA SER A 538 -26.94 17.42 -24.07
C SER A 538 -26.70 16.23 -23.13
N VAL A 539 -25.51 16.18 -22.54
CA VAL A 539 -25.08 15.12 -21.61
C VAL A 539 -24.33 15.70 -20.41
N ILE A 540 -24.67 15.23 -19.20
CA ILE A 540 -23.95 15.55 -17.96
C ILE A 540 -23.23 14.30 -17.45
N PHE A 541 -21.91 14.41 -17.24
CA PHE A 541 -21.09 13.38 -16.62
C PHE A 541 -20.74 13.75 -15.16
N ASP A 542 -21.18 12.96 -14.18
CA ASP A 542 -20.86 13.19 -12.77
C ASP A 542 -19.54 12.52 -12.37
N VAL A 543 -18.57 13.34 -11.98
CA VAL A 543 -17.22 12.98 -11.52
C VAL A 543 -16.97 13.53 -10.10
N ARG A 544 -18.01 13.81 -9.30
CA ARG A 544 -17.91 14.25 -7.89
C ARG A 544 -17.47 13.11 -6.94
N GLY A 545 -16.49 12.32 -7.35
CA GLY A 545 -16.02 11.09 -6.71
C GLY A 545 -14.97 10.38 -7.56
N TYR A 546 -14.70 9.11 -7.25
CA TYR A 546 -13.73 8.31 -7.99
C TYR A 546 -14.45 7.53 -9.10
N PRO A 547 -14.12 7.74 -10.39
CA PRO A 547 -14.77 7.01 -11.47
C PRO A 547 -14.48 5.51 -11.45
N GLU A 548 -15.41 4.71 -11.96
CA GLU A 548 -15.20 3.29 -12.23
C GLU A 548 -14.11 3.10 -13.31
N GLY A 549 -13.45 1.95 -13.27
CA GLY A 549 -12.33 1.63 -14.16
C GLY A 549 -12.74 1.64 -15.64
N GLY A 550 -11.86 2.17 -16.49
CA GLY A 550 -12.06 2.19 -17.95
C GLY A 550 -12.76 3.45 -18.48
N ASN A 551 -13.39 4.26 -17.62
CA ASN A 551 -14.12 5.47 -18.02
C ASN A 551 -13.31 6.53 -18.79
N GLN A 552 -11.97 6.46 -18.83
CA GLN A 552 -11.19 7.31 -19.74
C GLN A 552 -11.47 7.04 -21.23
N GLU A 553 -11.96 5.84 -21.58
CA GLU A 553 -12.38 5.49 -22.95
C GLU A 553 -13.52 6.39 -23.44
N LEU A 554 -14.42 6.83 -22.56
CA LEU A 554 -15.52 7.74 -22.91
C LEU A 554 -15.01 9.00 -23.61
N LEU A 555 -13.88 9.55 -23.18
CA LEU A 555 -13.31 10.77 -23.76
C LEU A 555 -12.96 10.60 -25.25
N GLN A 556 -12.65 9.38 -25.70
CA GLN A 556 -12.38 9.07 -27.11
C GLN A 556 -13.60 9.33 -28.02
N HIS A 557 -14.80 9.37 -27.45
CA HIS A 557 -16.04 9.65 -28.15
C HIS A 557 -16.46 11.13 -28.09
N LEU A 558 -15.73 11.98 -27.34
CA LEU A 558 -16.02 13.41 -27.20
C LEU A 558 -15.18 14.28 -28.14
N SER A 559 -14.25 13.68 -28.88
CA SER A 559 -13.35 14.42 -29.77
C SER A 559 -12.93 13.60 -30.98
N SER A 560 -12.77 14.30 -32.10
CA SER A 560 -12.27 13.75 -33.37
C SER A 560 -10.74 13.66 -33.42
N GLU A 561 -10.04 14.37 -32.53
CA GLU A 561 -8.58 14.30 -32.42
C GLU A 561 -8.12 13.22 -31.44
N THR A 562 -6.82 12.90 -31.47
CA THR A 562 -6.21 11.99 -30.49
C THR A 562 -5.89 12.76 -29.21
N LEU A 563 -6.63 12.43 -28.15
CA LEU A 563 -6.45 13.03 -26.83
C LEU A 563 -5.23 12.42 -26.11
N ARG A 564 -4.59 13.21 -25.26
CA ARG A 564 -3.47 12.77 -24.44
C ARG A 564 -3.61 13.24 -23.01
N SER A 565 -3.28 12.40 -22.04
CA SER A 565 -3.19 12.86 -20.64
C SER A 565 -1.98 13.77 -20.44
N ALA A 566 -1.93 14.44 -19.29
CA ALA A 566 -0.70 15.03 -18.79
C ALA A 566 0.40 13.97 -18.64
N HIS A 567 1.65 14.45 -18.52
CA HIS A 567 2.79 13.57 -18.33
C HIS A 567 2.82 13.00 -16.91
N PHE A 568 2.97 11.68 -16.83
CA PHE A 568 3.23 10.90 -15.64
C PHE A 568 4.74 10.77 -15.48
N GLU A 569 5.29 11.39 -14.43
CA GLU A 569 6.74 11.52 -14.24
C GLU A 569 7.18 10.79 -12.97
N ILE A 570 7.79 9.62 -13.15
CA ILE A 570 8.42 8.88 -12.07
C ILE A 570 9.92 9.22 -12.09
N PRO A 571 10.50 9.78 -11.02
CA PRO A 571 11.88 10.23 -11.02
C PRO A 571 12.88 9.07 -11.08
N LYS A 572 13.91 9.19 -11.92
CA LYS A 572 15.08 8.30 -11.97
C LYS A 572 16.13 8.80 -10.98
N ILE A 573 16.29 8.10 -9.87
CA ILE A 573 17.10 8.54 -8.73
C ILE A 573 18.33 7.62 -8.61
N ILE A 574 19.51 8.25 -8.61
CA ILE A 574 20.82 7.60 -8.38
C ILE A 574 21.66 8.34 -7.33
N TYR A 575 21.11 9.42 -6.77
CA TYR A 575 21.73 10.25 -5.74
C TYR A 575 20.75 10.39 -4.57
N PRO A 576 21.24 10.48 -3.32
CA PRO A 576 20.37 10.73 -2.18
C PRO A 576 19.73 12.13 -2.25
N ASP A 577 18.71 12.32 -1.42
CA ASP A 577 18.05 13.61 -1.16
C ASP A 577 17.44 14.27 -2.42
N ARG A 578 17.05 13.46 -3.41
CA ARG A 578 16.52 13.91 -4.71
C ARG A 578 17.44 14.87 -5.46
N ARG A 579 18.73 14.90 -5.13
CA ARG A 579 19.70 15.74 -5.84
C ARG A 579 19.94 15.14 -7.22
N LYS A 580 20.14 15.99 -8.23
CA LYS A 580 20.54 15.56 -9.59
C LYS A 580 19.67 14.40 -10.14
N ILE A 581 18.35 14.58 -10.14
CA ILE A 581 17.42 13.61 -10.75
C ILE A 581 17.89 13.32 -12.19
N ALA A 582 18.18 12.06 -12.48
CA ALA A 582 18.83 11.64 -13.73
C ALA A 582 17.86 11.69 -14.94
N GLY A 583 16.58 11.91 -14.67
CA GLY A 583 15.51 11.98 -15.65
C GLY A 583 14.21 11.51 -15.04
N HIS A 584 13.20 11.33 -15.87
CA HIS A 584 11.92 10.75 -15.48
C HIS A 584 11.60 9.57 -16.40
N THR A 585 11.03 8.52 -15.84
CA THR A 585 10.31 7.48 -16.58
C THR A 585 8.82 7.76 -16.52
N GLY A 586 8.05 6.95 -17.22
CA GLY A 586 6.62 7.10 -17.40
C GLY A 586 6.28 7.60 -18.78
N GLY A 587 5.08 8.14 -18.92
CA GLY A 587 4.53 8.51 -20.22
C GLY A 587 3.25 9.29 -20.05
N ARG A 588 2.31 9.04 -20.94
CA ARG A 588 0.96 9.60 -20.86
C ARG A 588 0.02 8.66 -21.58
N TRP A 589 -1.25 8.69 -21.20
CA TRP A 589 -2.26 8.01 -21.99
C TRP A 589 -2.35 8.66 -23.37
N THR A 590 -2.53 7.83 -24.39
CA THR A 590 -2.88 8.25 -25.75
C THR A 590 -4.20 7.62 -26.09
N LEU A 591 -5.20 8.45 -26.36
CA LEU A 591 -6.59 8.09 -26.49
C LEU A 591 -7.05 8.49 -27.90
N PRO A 592 -6.90 7.61 -28.91
CA PRO A 592 -7.35 7.92 -30.27
C PRO A 592 -8.86 8.09 -30.33
N SER A 593 -9.36 8.89 -31.28
CA SER A 593 -10.81 9.08 -31.46
C SER A 593 -11.54 7.76 -31.77
N LYS A 594 -12.80 7.64 -31.32
CA LYS A 594 -13.68 6.48 -31.54
C LYS A 594 -15.08 6.91 -31.97
N SER A 595 -15.72 6.11 -32.83
CA SER A 595 -17.14 6.27 -33.17
C SER A 595 -18.04 5.43 -32.24
N PRO A 596 -19.28 5.85 -31.98
CA PRO A 596 -19.91 7.11 -32.42
C PRO A 596 -19.30 8.33 -31.69
N GLN A 597 -19.39 9.51 -32.30
CA GLN A 597 -18.98 10.77 -31.67
C GLN A 597 -20.18 11.41 -30.99
N LEU A 598 -20.00 11.88 -29.75
CA LEU A 598 -20.99 12.66 -29.01
C LEU A 598 -20.79 14.12 -29.38
N SER A 599 -21.72 14.67 -30.15
CA SER A 599 -21.68 16.06 -30.63
C SER A 599 -22.57 17.02 -29.86
N GLY A 600 -23.37 16.51 -28.92
CA GLY A 600 -24.22 17.33 -28.05
C GLY A 600 -23.41 18.13 -27.02
N GLU A 601 -24.06 19.07 -26.35
CA GLU A 601 -23.46 19.90 -25.31
C GLU A 601 -23.11 19.06 -24.07
N VAL A 602 -21.89 19.17 -23.57
CA VAL A 602 -21.40 18.34 -22.45
C VAL A 602 -21.04 19.18 -21.24
N ALA A 603 -21.44 18.72 -20.05
CA ALA A 603 -20.95 19.25 -18.78
C ALA A 603 -20.42 18.14 -17.85
N PHE A 604 -19.41 18.48 -17.05
CA PHE A 604 -18.82 17.59 -16.06
C PHE A 604 -19.03 18.13 -14.65
N LEU A 605 -19.54 17.31 -13.73
CA LEU A 605 -19.68 17.71 -12.33
C LEU A 605 -18.44 17.29 -11.53
N THR A 606 -17.80 18.21 -10.80
CA THR A 606 -16.60 17.90 -10.00
C THR A 606 -16.69 18.40 -8.56
N ASP A 607 -15.98 17.71 -7.67
CA ASP A 607 -15.64 18.23 -6.35
C ASP A 607 -14.35 17.60 -5.80
N ALA A 608 -13.98 17.97 -4.59
CA ALA A 608 -12.75 17.53 -3.94
C ALA A 608 -12.68 16.02 -3.66
N ARG A 609 -13.75 15.24 -3.89
CA ARG A 609 -13.71 13.77 -3.82
C ARG A 609 -13.08 13.15 -5.07
N ALA A 610 -13.02 13.88 -6.18
CA ALA A 610 -12.29 13.49 -7.38
C ALA A 610 -10.78 13.57 -7.12
N ILE A 611 -10.10 12.42 -7.13
CA ILE A 611 -8.66 12.29 -6.81
C ILE A 611 -8.02 11.31 -7.79
N SER A 612 -6.72 11.44 -8.04
CA SER A 612 -5.92 10.47 -8.81
C SER A 612 -6.45 10.25 -10.22
N TYR A 613 -6.88 9.03 -10.56
CA TYR A 613 -7.49 8.67 -11.85
C TYR A 613 -8.58 9.66 -12.30
N ALA A 614 -9.43 10.14 -11.38
CA ALA A 614 -10.44 11.15 -11.68
C ALA A 614 -9.83 12.45 -12.21
N GLU A 615 -8.69 12.85 -11.65
CA GLU A 615 -7.97 14.07 -12.04
C GLU A 615 -7.22 13.90 -13.35
N SER A 616 -6.80 12.69 -13.72
CA SER A 616 -6.26 12.41 -15.05
C SER A 616 -7.33 12.51 -16.13
N ILE A 617 -8.55 12.04 -15.86
CA ILE A 617 -9.71 12.23 -16.75
C ILE A 617 -10.02 13.72 -16.86
N MET A 618 -10.23 14.40 -15.72
CA MET A 618 -10.62 15.81 -15.72
C MET A 618 -9.53 16.75 -16.24
N GLY A 619 -8.25 16.38 -16.14
CA GLY A 619 -7.16 17.14 -16.77
C GLY A 619 -7.21 17.09 -18.30
N ILE A 620 -7.66 15.97 -18.89
CA ILE A 620 -7.90 15.89 -20.35
C ILE A 620 -9.09 16.77 -20.72
N VAL A 621 -10.19 16.69 -19.94
CA VAL A 621 -11.36 17.54 -20.14
C VAL A 621 -11.00 19.03 -20.08
N GLU A 622 -10.27 19.46 -19.05
CA GLU A 622 -9.82 20.86 -18.87
C GLU A 622 -8.91 21.32 -20.02
N HIS A 623 -8.00 20.47 -20.50
CA HIS A 623 -7.04 20.87 -21.53
C HIS A 623 -7.64 20.96 -22.94
N TYR A 624 -8.52 20.03 -23.29
CA TYR A 624 -9.11 19.93 -24.63
C TYR A 624 -10.51 20.56 -24.74
N ASP A 625 -10.99 21.19 -23.67
CA ASP A 625 -12.31 21.82 -23.60
C ASP A 625 -13.45 20.88 -24.01
N LEU A 626 -13.43 19.64 -23.47
CA LEU A 626 -14.38 18.59 -23.85
C LEU A 626 -15.80 18.76 -23.26
N GLY A 627 -16.05 19.89 -22.61
CA GLY A 627 -17.31 20.21 -21.95
C GLY A 627 -17.11 21.05 -20.69
N THR A 628 -18.14 21.81 -20.31
CA THR A 628 -18.05 22.75 -19.19
C THR A 628 -17.92 22.03 -17.83
N ILE A 629 -16.93 22.37 -17.03
CA ILE A 629 -16.71 21.82 -15.69
C ILE A 629 -17.46 22.64 -14.65
N VAL A 630 -18.37 22.01 -13.92
CA VAL A 630 -19.26 22.65 -12.94
C VAL A 630 -19.04 22.07 -11.54
N GLY A 631 -18.87 22.92 -10.53
CA GLY A 631 -18.83 22.49 -9.13
C GLY A 631 -17.69 23.09 -8.32
N ARG A 632 -16.80 22.24 -7.79
CA ARG A 632 -15.67 22.63 -6.94
C ARG A 632 -14.36 22.00 -7.43
N PRO A 633 -13.20 22.56 -7.01
CA PRO A 633 -11.91 21.98 -7.35
C PRO A 633 -11.77 20.52 -6.89
N THR A 634 -11.05 19.73 -7.68
CA THR A 634 -10.69 18.34 -7.34
C THR A 634 -9.66 18.28 -6.21
N ALA A 635 -9.27 17.08 -5.80
CA ALA A 635 -8.42 16.85 -4.62
C ALA A 635 -7.01 17.45 -4.72
N GLY A 636 -6.46 17.62 -5.92
CA GLY A 636 -5.07 18.06 -6.13
C GLY A 636 -4.03 17.01 -5.75
N ALA A 637 -4.31 15.73 -6.00
CA ALA A 637 -3.43 14.62 -5.67
C ALA A 637 -3.50 13.55 -6.78
N ASN A 638 -2.86 13.86 -7.91
CA ASN A 638 -2.69 12.94 -9.03
C ASN A 638 -1.33 12.23 -8.98
N GLY A 639 -1.27 11.03 -9.54
CA GLY A 639 -0.13 10.12 -9.51
C GLY A 639 -0.45 8.80 -8.83
N ASN A 640 0.29 7.76 -9.21
CA ASN A 640 0.16 6.43 -8.63
C ASN A 640 0.62 6.42 -7.17
N VAL A 641 -0.12 5.68 -6.34
CA VAL A 641 0.29 5.43 -4.95
C VAL A 641 1.51 4.49 -4.93
N ASN A 642 2.51 4.82 -4.12
CA ASN A 642 3.65 3.99 -3.78
C ASN A 642 3.50 3.53 -2.32
N PRO A 643 3.16 2.26 -2.04
CA PRO A 643 3.05 1.78 -0.67
C PRO A 643 4.38 1.20 -0.18
N PHE A 644 4.62 1.26 1.14
CA PHE A 644 5.65 0.46 1.79
C PHE A 644 5.21 0.07 3.21
N THR A 645 5.82 -0.98 3.75
CA THR A 645 5.50 -1.51 5.08
C THR A 645 6.67 -1.30 6.01
N LEU A 646 6.40 -0.73 7.18
CA LEU A 646 7.38 -0.56 8.25
C LEU A 646 7.53 -1.86 9.07
N PRO A 647 8.67 -2.11 9.74
CA PRO A 647 8.88 -3.26 10.63
C PRO A 647 7.72 -3.55 11.59
N GLY A 648 7.07 -2.51 12.15
CA GLY A 648 5.88 -2.66 13.00
C GLY A 648 4.56 -2.99 12.28
N GLN A 649 4.61 -3.37 11.00
CA GLN A 649 3.46 -3.66 10.12
C GLN A 649 2.55 -2.45 9.86
N TYR A 650 3.05 -1.24 10.10
CA TYR A 650 2.38 -0.01 9.69
C TYR A 650 2.55 0.17 8.19
N GLN A 651 1.43 0.14 7.48
CA GLN A 651 1.43 0.30 6.03
C GLN A 651 1.27 1.78 5.70
N VAL A 652 2.29 2.33 5.03
CA VAL A 652 2.38 3.72 4.63
C VAL A 652 2.02 3.84 3.14
N TYR A 653 1.23 4.85 2.81
CA TYR A 653 0.80 5.17 1.44
C TYR A 653 1.18 6.61 1.12
N TRP A 654 1.66 6.84 -0.10
CA TRP A 654 2.05 8.16 -0.59
C TRP A 654 2.08 8.19 -2.12
N THR A 655 2.23 9.37 -2.72
CA THR A 655 2.30 9.56 -4.17
C THR A 655 3.75 9.51 -4.65
N GLY A 656 4.13 8.46 -5.39
CA GLY A 656 5.49 8.30 -5.93
C GLY A 656 5.70 8.88 -7.34
N MET A 657 4.61 9.29 -8.00
CA MET A 657 4.60 9.80 -9.36
C MET A 657 4.21 11.26 -9.37
N ARG A 658 5.03 12.09 -10.02
CA ARG A 658 4.72 13.50 -10.24
C ARG A 658 3.79 13.65 -11.44
N VAL A 659 2.74 14.44 -11.29
CA VAL A 659 1.85 14.83 -12.39
C VAL A 659 1.63 16.34 -12.31
N GLN A 660 1.97 17.03 -13.40
CA GLN A 660 1.65 18.44 -13.62
C GLN A 660 0.42 18.55 -14.52
N LYS A 661 -0.12 19.77 -14.69
CA LYS A 661 -1.11 20.02 -15.73
C LYS A 661 -0.49 19.90 -17.13
N HIS A 662 -1.32 19.86 -18.17
CA HIS A 662 -0.87 19.78 -19.56
C HIS A 662 0.05 20.93 -19.98
N ASP A 663 -0.19 22.13 -19.43
CA ASP A 663 0.65 23.32 -19.61
C ASP A 663 1.88 23.37 -18.70
N ARG A 664 2.18 22.27 -17.98
CA ARG A 664 3.25 22.13 -16.97
C ARG A 664 3.04 22.95 -15.69
N SER A 665 1.91 23.62 -15.53
CA SER A 665 1.58 24.29 -14.26
C SER A 665 1.28 23.29 -13.15
N GLN A 666 1.28 23.77 -11.91
CA GLN A 666 1.12 22.95 -10.72
C GLN A 666 -0.28 22.33 -10.64
N HIS A 667 -0.35 21.00 -10.58
CA HIS A 667 -1.57 20.25 -10.26
C HIS A 667 -1.66 19.93 -8.76
N HIS A 668 -0.56 19.49 -8.14
CA HIS A 668 -0.53 19.09 -6.73
C HIS A 668 -0.98 20.24 -5.82
N LEU A 669 -1.86 19.96 -4.85
CA LEU A 669 -2.58 20.91 -3.98
C LEU A 669 -3.62 21.81 -4.67
N VAL A 670 -3.59 21.95 -6.00
CA VAL A 670 -4.50 22.83 -6.76
C VAL A 670 -5.71 22.06 -7.28
N GLY A 671 -5.47 20.93 -7.95
CA GLY A 671 -6.48 20.16 -8.67
C GLY A 671 -6.94 20.82 -9.98
N ILE A 672 -7.95 20.23 -10.59
CA ILE A 672 -8.71 20.78 -11.71
C ILE A 672 -9.72 21.78 -11.15
N ARG A 673 -9.76 22.99 -11.69
CA ARG A 673 -10.71 24.02 -11.25
C ARG A 673 -11.95 23.99 -12.13
N PRO A 674 -13.15 24.18 -11.57
CA PRO A 674 -14.35 24.27 -12.38
C PRO A 674 -14.39 25.60 -13.14
N ASP A 675 -14.94 25.58 -14.35
CA ASP A 675 -15.27 26.78 -15.13
C ASP A 675 -16.40 27.55 -14.45
N VAL A 676 -17.41 26.83 -13.97
CA VAL A 676 -18.55 27.39 -13.23
C VAL A 676 -18.57 26.84 -11.82
N ARG A 677 -18.26 27.70 -10.84
CA ARG A 677 -18.33 27.33 -9.44
C ARG A 677 -19.79 27.11 -9.01
N ALA A 678 -20.07 25.95 -8.43
CA ALA A 678 -21.38 25.63 -7.84
C ALA A 678 -21.21 24.92 -6.50
N THR A 679 -22.07 25.25 -5.54
CA THR A 679 -22.07 24.66 -4.19
C THR A 679 -23.50 24.40 -3.75
N ARG A 680 -23.68 23.41 -2.87
CA ARG A 680 -24.98 23.15 -2.23
C ARG A 680 -25.35 24.27 -1.27
N THR A 681 -26.63 24.38 -0.94
CA THR A 681 -27.21 25.26 0.09
C THR A 681 -27.83 24.42 1.20
N VAL A 682 -27.98 24.97 2.40
CA VAL A 682 -28.61 24.22 3.49
C VAL A 682 -30.07 23.88 3.14
N GLU A 683 -30.79 24.82 2.54
CA GLU A 683 -32.16 24.64 2.06
C GLU A 683 -32.26 23.55 1.00
N GLY A 684 -31.35 23.51 0.03
CA GLY A 684 -31.35 22.47 -0.98
C GLY A 684 -30.99 21.09 -0.43
N VAL A 685 -30.11 21.00 0.58
CA VAL A 685 -29.91 19.73 1.32
C VAL A 685 -31.21 19.28 1.99
N ARG A 686 -31.96 20.18 2.64
CA ARG A 686 -33.27 19.85 3.25
C ARG A 686 -34.30 19.42 2.20
N ALA A 687 -34.32 20.10 1.06
CA ALA A 687 -35.29 19.88 0.00
C ALA A 687 -34.91 18.73 -0.96
N GLY A 688 -33.77 18.07 -0.76
CA GLY A 688 -33.28 17.04 -1.70
C GLY A 688 -32.95 17.61 -3.08
N THR A 689 -32.52 18.86 -3.15
CA THR A 689 -32.09 19.52 -4.40
C THR A 689 -30.58 19.35 -4.60
N ASP A 690 -30.16 19.12 -5.84
CA ASP A 690 -28.76 19.14 -6.26
C ASP A 690 -28.47 20.44 -7.04
N GLU A 691 -27.96 21.46 -6.36
CA GLU A 691 -27.67 22.76 -6.95
C GLU A 691 -26.52 22.74 -7.95
N VAL A 692 -25.61 21.77 -7.81
CA VAL A 692 -24.51 21.59 -8.76
C VAL A 692 -25.07 21.05 -10.08
N LEU A 693 -25.92 20.03 -10.02
CA LEU A 693 -26.62 19.51 -11.20
C LEU A 693 -27.53 20.56 -11.85
N ARG A 694 -28.33 21.29 -11.05
CA ARG A 694 -29.17 22.39 -11.57
C ARG A 694 -28.36 23.52 -12.21
N THR A 695 -27.15 23.75 -11.74
CA THR A 695 -26.27 24.74 -12.36
C THR A 695 -25.74 24.25 -13.69
N ALA A 696 -25.37 22.97 -13.80
CA ALA A 696 -24.97 22.38 -15.08
C ALA A 696 -26.10 22.38 -16.11
N LEU A 697 -27.33 22.04 -15.71
CA LEU A 697 -28.49 22.14 -16.61
C LEU A 697 -28.68 23.56 -17.15
N ARG A 698 -28.60 24.58 -16.30
CA ARG A 698 -28.69 26.00 -16.73
C ARG A 698 -27.54 26.44 -17.64
N VAL A 699 -26.36 25.83 -17.51
CA VAL A 699 -25.22 26.10 -18.40
C VAL A 699 -25.53 25.54 -19.78
N LEU A 700 -25.99 24.29 -19.85
CA LEU A 700 -26.32 23.61 -21.10
C LEU A 700 -27.52 24.24 -21.82
N GLU A 701 -28.51 24.77 -21.10
CA GLU A 701 -29.65 25.52 -21.67
C GLU A 701 -29.25 26.86 -22.33
N ARG A 702 -28.07 27.40 -21.99
CA ARG A 702 -27.59 28.72 -22.45
C ARG A 702 -26.54 28.63 -23.56
N SER A 703 -26.10 27.42 -23.90
CA SER A 703 -25.30 27.19 -25.09
C SER A 703 -26.18 27.42 -26.33
N PRO A 704 -25.79 28.32 -27.25
CA PRO A 704 -26.64 28.80 -28.35
C PRO A 704 -26.94 27.77 -29.45
#